data_AF-A0A956LGD5-F1
#
_entry.id   AF-A0A956LGD5-F1
#
_cell.length_a   1.000
_cell.length_b   1.000
_cell.length_c   1.000
_cell.angle_alpha   90.00
_cell.angle_beta   90.00
_cell.angle_gamma   90.00
#
_symmetry.space_group_name_H-M   'P 1'
#
loop_
_entity.id
_entity.type
_entity.pdbx_description
1 polymer ?
#
loop_
_entity_poly.entity_id
_entity_poly.type
_entity_poly.pdbx_seq_one_letter_code
_entity_poly.pdbx_strand_id
1 'polypeptide(L)'
;MPRQPLRTLIIDNHDSFTFNLHHMLAALNGAPPRVIPNDHREPIDWRALPFDNIVISPGPGRPERPADLGVGARAILEARVPVLGVCLGHQAIAHLHGGAIEHAPAPMHGRVSAVVHDGDPLFAGVPPTLAVVRYHSLIVARPLPGELAAIAWTRDDGLVMALRHRARPLWGVQFHPESICSEHGRRLLENFCELTRARSRPQAIELDVARAPSSTRARASSSAGRGDYELHTRALARLPDVERAFTRLYARSPRAFWLDSSLAGGDARFSFIGDGAGPESLELQHRVDERTITVTGSGAAPTVHRGDLFEYLAAALERRAVSDPALPFDFQAGFVGYLGYELKGACGLSNRHRARWPDARLLLADRVIAFDHRERVTYLLCLGRGRDGARAATRWLDAVTRELAALPMTSAPDEAKPVSRQLAPPSDLRLRRPRAGYLDDIARCLEHLRDGESYELCLTNQLETAARPDPLAFYRALRRRSPAPYAALLRFGEFAIASSSPERFLKIDPDGAVESRPIKGTAPRGRTPAEDDELRARLAASEKDRAENLMIVDLVRNDLSRVCEVGSVRVPQLMEVLRYATVHQLESRVRGQLRPDARPVDCVRAAFPGGSMTGAPKRRTVELLDALEPGARGVYSGALGYLSLSGAVDLSIVIRTAVIDAAGTSIGTGGAIVTQSDPAREFDEIMLKARALVDALAETAGDA
;
A
#
# COMPACT_ATOMS: atom_id res chain seq x y z
N MET A 1 -18.31 2.23 38.03
CA MET A 1 -17.97 0.85 37.63
C MET A 1 -17.44 0.86 36.21
N PRO A 2 -16.39 0.09 35.87
CA PRO A 2 -15.97 -0.04 34.48
C PRO A 2 -17.14 -0.57 33.63
N ARG A 3 -17.42 0.07 32.49
CA ARG A 3 -18.48 -0.37 31.54
C ARG A 3 -18.11 -1.78 31.04
N GLN A 4 -19.06 -2.73 31.08
CA GLN A 4 -18.83 -4.07 30.53
C GLN A 4 -18.46 -3.99 29.04
N PRO A 5 -17.52 -4.82 28.57
CA PRO A 5 -17.16 -4.86 27.15
C PRO A 5 -18.34 -5.29 26.28
N LEU A 6 -18.45 -4.71 25.08
CA LEU A 6 -19.43 -5.13 24.07
C LEU A 6 -18.78 -6.08 23.06
N ARG A 7 -19.44 -7.21 22.79
CA ARG A 7 -19.05 -8.17 21.75
C ARG A 7 -19.75 -7.79 20.46
N THR A 8 -19.01 -7.23 19.51
CA THR A 8 -19.54 -6.88 18.18
C THR A 8 -19.12 -7.90 17.14
N LEU A 9 -20.06 -8.28 16.27
CA LEU A 9 -19.77 -8.98 15.02
C LEU A 9 -19.74 -7.95 13.87
N ILE A 10 -18.69 -7.93 13.08
CA ILE A 10 -18.62 -7.20 11.81
C ILE A 10 -18.75 -8.19 10.67
N ILE A 11 -19.69 -7.95 9.77
CA ILE A 11 -19.81 -8.66 8.49
C ILE A 11 -19.13 -7.78 7.43
N ASP A 12 -17.99 -8.25 6.93
CA ASP A 12 -17.17 -7.56 5.93
C ASP A 12 -17.62 -7.92 4.52
N ASN A 13 -18.18 -6.96 3.79
CA ASN A 13 -18.55 -7.11 2.37
C ASN A 13 -17.33 -6.89 1.44
N HIS A 14 -16.14 -7.30 1.89
CA HIS A 14 -14.85 -7.15 1.20
C HIS A 14 -14.50 -5.70 0.84
N ASP A 15 -14.83 -4.77 1.75
CA ASP A 15 -14.52 -3.36 1.55
C ASP A 15 -13.08 -3.02 1.99
N SER A 16 -12.60 -1.84 1.59
CA SER A 16 -11.31 -1.32 2.02
C SER A 16 -11.38 -0.37 3.21
N PHE A 17 -12.52 -0.27 3.91
CA PHE A 17 -12.65 0.57 5.11
C PHE A 17 -13.11 -0.21 6.37
N THR A 18 -13.40 -1.50 6.26
CA THR A 18 -13.94 -2.32 7.36
C THR A 18 -13.07 -2.32 8.63
N PHE A 19 -11.74 -2.37 8.50
CA PHE A 19 -10.85 -2.38 9.66
C PHE A 19 -10.69 -0.99 10.31
N ASN A 20 -11.09 0.09 9.63
CA ASN A 20 -11.24 1.40 10.27
C ASN A 20 -12.43 1.38 11.25
N LEU A 21 -13.58 0.82 10.85
CA LEU A 21 -14.71 0.55 11.74
C LEU A 21 -14.29 -0.36 12.91
N HIS A 22 -13.56 -1.44 12.62
CA HIS A 22 -13.06 -2.37 13.64
C HIS A 22 -12.25 -1.63 14.71
N HIS A 23 -11.27 -0.80 14.34
CA HIS A 23 -10.44 -0.07 15.30
C HIS A 23 -11.26 0.91 16.14
N MET A 24 -12.19 1.65 15.52
CA MET A 24 -13.05 2.59 16.25
C MET A 24 -13.95 1.86 17.26
N LEU A 25 -14.57 0.76 16.84
CA LEU A 25 -15.42 -0.07 17.69
C LEU A 25 -14.63 -0.78 18.79
N ALA A 26 -13.44 -1.31 18.49
CA ALA A 26 -12.56 -1.92 19.49
C ALA A 26 -12.23 -0.94 20.62
N ALA A 27 -11.90 0.31 20.26
CA ALA A 27 -11.62 1.37 21.22
C ALA A 27 -12.86 1.81 22.04
N LEU A 28 -14.08 1.71 21.49
CA LEU A 28 -15.34 2.07 22.17
C LEU A 28 -15.91 0.94 23.03
N ASN A 29 -15.71 -0.30 22.58
CA ASN A 29 -16.27 -1.51 23.19
C ASN A 29 -15.39 -2.06 24.31
N GLY A 30 -14.10 -1.73 24.33
CA GLY A 30 -13.14 -2.37 25.25
C GLY A 30 -12.81 -3.82 24.88
N ALA A 31 -13.28 -4.30 23.73
CA ALA A 31 -12.96 -5.60 23.14
C ALA A 31 -12.97 -5.48 21.60
N PRO A 32 -12.03 -6.13 20.89
CA PRO A 32 -12.00 -6.10 19.43
C PRO A 32 -13.23 -6.83 18.84
N PRO A 33 -13.91 -6.24 17.85
CA PRO A 33 -14.97 -6.94 17.13
C PRO A 33 -14.47 -8.20 16.44
N ARG A 34 -15.31 -9.24 16.35
CA ARG A 34 -15.04 -10.37 15.46
C ARG A 34 -15.43 -9.98 14.05
N VAL A 35 -14.54 -10.15 13.08
CA VAL A 35 -14.83 -9.90 11.66
C VAL A 35 -15.03 -11.23 10.96
N ILE A 36 -16.11 -11.36 10.19
CA ILE A 36 -16.32 -12.46 9.23
C ILE A 36 -16.61 -11.87 7.85
N PRO A 37 -16.16 -12.50 6.75
CA PRO A 37 -16.52 -12.02 5.43
C PRO A 37 -17.98 -12.35 5.09
N ASN A 38 -18.57 -11.62 4.14
CA ASN A 38 -19.95 -11.84 3.71
C ASN A 38 -20.19 -13.22 3.06
N ASP A 39 -19.14 -13.86 2.55
CA ASP A 39 -19.12 -15.19 1.94
C ASP A 39 -18.77 -16.31 2.94
N HIS A 40 -18.82 -16.01 4.25
CA HIS A 40 -18.61 -16.98 5.32
C HIS A 40 -19.54 -18.19 5.18
N ARG A 41 -18.96 -19.39 5.19
CA ARG A 41 -19.66 -20.63 4.84
C ARG A 41 -20.18 -21.43 6.03
N GLU A 42 -19.65 -21.21 7.22
CA GLU A 42 -20.08 -21.97 8.40
C GLU A 42 -21.49 -21.50 8.82
N PRO A 43 -22.39 -22.42 9.21
CA PRO A 43 -23.73 -22.05 9.67
C PRO A 43 -23.70 -21.14 10.90
N ILE A 44 -24.50 -20.07 10.87
CA ILE A 44 -24.68 -19.14 11.99
C ILE A 44 -26.15 -19.17 12.42
N ASP A 45 -26.39 -19.37 13.73
CA ASP A 45 -27.71 -19.13 14.32
C ASP A 45 -27.87 -17.65 14.65
N TRP A 46 -28.47 -16.90 13.73
CA TRP A 46 -28.71 -15.46 13.85
C TRP A 46 -29.65 -15.08 15.01
N ARG A 47 -30.44 -16.03 15.52
CA ARG A 47 -31.40 -15.78 16.60
C ARG A 47 -30.78 -15.97 17.98
N ALA A 48 -29.67 -16.71 18.07
CA ALA A 48 -28.93 -17.01 19.29
C ALA A 48 -27.44 -16.68 19.16
N LEU A 49 -27.14 -15.42 18.85
CA LEU A 49 -25.75 -14.95 18.68
C LEU A 49 -25.05 -14.72 20.02
N PRO A 50 -23.77 -15.08 20.15
CA PRO A 50 -22.94 -14.73 21.30
C PRO A 50 -22.41 -13.28 21.20
N PHE A 51 -23.09 -12.41 20.45
CA PHE A 51 -22.72 -11.02 20.20
C PHE A 51 -23.83 -10.09 20.69
N ASP A 52 -23.44 -8.90 21.14
CA ASP A 52 -24.37 -7.91 21.67
C ASP A 52 -24.92 -7.02 20.54
N ASN A 53 -24.20 -6.90 19.42
CA ASN A 53 -24.66 -6.22 18.20
C ASN A 53 -23.92 -6.70 16.94
N ILE A 54 -24.42 -6.27 15.78
CA ILE A 54 -23.84 -6.53 14.46
C ILE A 54 -23.58 -5.20 13.74
N VAL A 55 -22.47 -5.12 13.03
CA VAL A 55 -22.20 -4.06 12.06
C VAL A 55 -22.01 -4.70 10.68
N ILE A 56 -22.73 -4.20 9.69
CA ILE A 56 -22.58 -4.61 8.30
C ILE A 56 -21.78 -3.52 7.61
N SER A 57 -20.59 -3.87 7.16
CA SER A 57 -19.64 -2.92 6.59
C SER A 57 -20.17 -2.32 5.28
N PRO A 58 -19.52 -1.26 4.77
CA PRO A 58 -19.63 -0.90 3.37
C PRO A 58 -19.19 -2.06 2.46
N GLY A 59 -19.38 -1.89 1.15
CA GLY A 59 -18.93 -2.85 0.16
C GLY A 59 -19.21 -2.34 -1.25
N PRO A 60 -18.53 -2.91 -2.26
CA PRO A 60 -18.83 -2.65 -3.66
C PRO A 60 -20.13 -3.37 -4.08
N GLY A 61 -20.68 -2.96 -5.21
CA GLY A 61 -21.80 -3.63 -5.85
C GLY A 61 -23.15 -3.21 -5.27
N ARG A 62 -24.09 -4.17 -5.18
CA ARG A 62 -25.52 -3.89 -4.97
C ARG A 62 -26.16 -4.86 -3.98
N PRO A 63 -27.02 -4.40 -3.04
CA PRO A 63 -27.71 -5.32 -2.13
C PRO A 63 -28.67 -6.28 -2.83
N GLU A 64 -29.15 -5.94 -4.03
CA GLU A 64 -30.00 -6.80 -4.86
C GLU A 64 -29.25 -8.05 -5.38
N ARG A 65 -27.91 -8.03 -5.35
CA ARG A 65 -27.08 -9.16 -5.78
C ARG A 65 -26.69 -9.99 -4.56
N PRO A 66 -27.15 -11.25 -4.46
CA PRO A 66 -26.89 -12.07 -3.27
C PRO A 66 -25.40 -12.25 -2.94
N ALA A 67 -24.52 -12.23 -3.93
CA ALA A 67 -23.08 -12.37 -3.73
C ALA A 67 -22.41 -11.14 -3.08
N ASP A 68 -22.98 -9.94 -3.27
CA ASP A 68 -22.42 -8.70 -2.70
C ASP A 68 -22.81 -8.54 -1.22
N LEU A 69 -23.94 -9.11 -0.79
CA LEU A 69 -24.43 -9.02 0.60
C LEU A 69 -24.22 -10.30 1.44
N GLY A 70 -24.28 -11.46 0.80
CA GLY A 70 -24.03 -12.77 1.42
C GLY A 70 -24.79 -12.99 2.73
N VAL A 71 -24.07 -13.42 3.78
CA VAL A 71 -24.65 -13.68 5.10
C VAL A 71 -25.22 -12.43 5.78
N GLY A 72 -24.86 -11.23 5.34
CA GLY A 72 -25.42 -9.96 5.82
C GLY A 72 -26.94 -9.89 5.67
N ALA A 73 -27.51 -10.52 4.64
CA ALA A 73 -28.96 -10.54 4.43
C ALA A 73 -29.69 -11.24 5.57
N ARG A 74 -29.19 -12.41 5.98
CA ARG A 74 -29.76 -13.17 7.11
C ARG A 74 -29.54 -12.44 8.43
N ALA A 75 -28.39 -11.79 8.61
CA ALA A 75 -28.16 -10.95 9.79
C ALA A 75 -29.23 -9.84 9.92
N ILE A 76 -29.53 -9.14 8.82
CA ILE A 76 -30.57 -8.09 8.81
C ILE A 76 -31.94 -8.68 9.11
N LEU A 77 -32.33 -9.78 8.48
CA LEU A 77 -33.68 -10.33 8.58
C LEU A 77 -33.95 -11.08 9.89
N GLU A 78 -32.94 -11.77 10.43
CA GLU A 78 -33.15 -12.76 11.50
C GLU A 78 -32.58 -12.34 12.86
N ALA A 79 -31.58 -11.45 12.89
CA ALA A 79 -30.94 -11.09 14.15
C ALA A 79 -31.88 -10.30 15.08
N ARG A 80 -31.83 -10.65 16.37
CA ARG A 80 -32.59 -9.97 17.43
C ARG A 80 -31.80 -8.87 18.14
N VAL A 81 -30.50 -8.86 17.94
CA VAL A 81 -29.59 -7.84 18.46
C VAL A 81 -29.58 -6.61 17.55
N PRO A 82 -29.15 -5.44 18.06
CA PRO A 82 -28.98 -4.25 17.24
C PRO A 82 -28.06 -4.46 16.03
N VAL A 83 -28.45 -3.87 14.89
CA VAL A 83 -27.67 -3.90 13.65
C VAL A 83 -27.44 -2.47 13.16
N LEU A 84 -26.19 -2.16 12.81
CA LEU A 84 -25.82 -0.95 12.09
C LEU A 84 -25.33 -1.31 10.68
N GLY A 85 -25.98 -0.79 9.64
CA GLY A 85 -25.52 -0.89 8.26
C GLY A 85 -24.78 0.37 7.83
N VAL A 86 -23.61 0.24 7.21
CA VAL A 86 -22.85 1.36 6.64
C VAL A 86 -22.80 1.22 5.12
N CYS A 87 -23.13 2.29 4.39
CA CYS A 87 -23.14 2.33 2.92
C CYS A 87 -23.93 1.16 2.29
N LEU A 88 -23.26 0.12 1.76
CA LEU A 88 -23.93 -1.10 1.28
C LEU A 88 -24.82 -1.73 2.36
N GLY A 89 -24.39 -1.76 3.63
CA GLY A 89 -25.21 -2.24 4.73
C GLY A 89 -26.47 -1.39 4.97
N HIS A 90 -26.39 -0.07 4.76
CA HIS A 90 -27.56 0.82 4.83
C HIS A 90 -28.54 0.55 3.67
N GLN A 91 -28.01 0.38 2.46
CA GLN A 91 -28.80 0.04 1.27
C GLN A 91 -29.45 -1.34 1.42
N ALA A 92 -28.74 -2.31 2.01
CA ALA A 92 -29.27 -3.65 2.29
C ALA A 92 -30.44 -3.62 3.27
N ILE A 93 -30.38 -2.80 4.33
CA ILE A 93 -31.52 -2.63 5.25
C ILE A 93 -32.72 -2.08 4.48
N ALA A 94 -32.53 -1.08 3.62
CA ALA A 94 -33.63 -0.57 2.81
C ALA A 94 -34.20 -1.64 1.86
N HIS A 95 -33.34 -2.29 1.09
CA HIS A 95 -33.72 -3.26 0.07
C HIS A 95 -34.51 -4.45 0.64
N LEU A 96 -34.02 -5.06 1.71
CA LEU A 96 -34.64 -6.23 2.33
C LEU A 96 -35.99 -5.93 2.99
N HIS A 97 -36.28 -4.65 3.20
CA HIS A 97 -37.52 -4.12 3.74
C HIS A 97 -38.39 -3.46 2.64
N GLY A 98 -38.13 -3.77 1.37
CA GLY A 98 -38.93 -3.34 0.21
C GLY A 98 -38.58 -1.98 -0.36
N GLY A 99 -37.48 -1.36 0.08
CA GLY A 99 -36.97 -0.10 -0.48
C GLY A 99 -36.30 -0.31 -1.83
N ALA A 100 -36.43 0.67 -2.72
CA ALA A 100 -35.73 0.66 -4.01
C ALA A 100 -34.32 1.27 -3.88
N ILE A 101 -33.36 0.71 -4.61
CA ILE A 101 -32.01 1.25 -4.77
C ILE A 101 -31.86 1.78 -6.19
N GLU A 102 -31.41 3.02 -6.31
CA GLU A 102 -31.21 3.69 -7.59
C GLU A 102 -29.81 4.30 -7.68
N HIS A 103 -29.40 4.72 -8.87
CA HIS A 103 -28.18 5.50 -9.02
C HIS A 103 -28.36 6.86 -8.36
N ALA A 104 -27.35 7.27 -7.59
CA ALA A 104 -27.29 8.62 -7.05
C ALA A 104 -27.22 9.63 -8.21
N PRO A 105 -27.74 10.87 -8.03
CA PRO A 105 -27.66 11.92 -9.06
C PRO A 105 -26.25 12.18 -9.59
N ALA A 106 -25.25 12.00 -8.71
CA ALA A 106 -23.85 11.94 -9.07
C ALA A 106 -23.13 10.93 -8.16
N PRO A 107 -22.11 10.22 -8.66
CA PRO A 107 -21.20 9.45 -7.81
C PRO A 107 -20.45 10.35 -6.82
N MET A 108 -20.24 9.85 -5.60
CA MET A 108 -19.70 10.65 -4.50
C MET A 108 -18.39 10.13 -3.91
N HIS A 109 -17.62 9.35 -4.66
CA HIS A 109 -16.35 8.71 -4.26
C HIS A 109 -15.36 9.68 -3.62
N GLY A 110 -15.16 9.62 -2.30
CA GLY A 110 -14.18 10.43 -1.56
C GLY A 110 -14.59 11.88 -1.36
N ARG A 111 -15.89 12.19 -1.51
CA ARG A 111 -16.41 13.56 -1.47
C ARG A 111 -17.12 13.83 -0.15
N VAL A 112 -16.96 15.06 0.35
CA VAL A 112 -17.60 15.53 1.59
C VAL A 112 -18.95 16.15 1.25
N SER A 113 -19.97 15.88 2.07
CA SER A 113 -21.28 16.53 1.96
C SER A 113 -21.78 16.97 3.33
N ALA A 114 -22.50 18.08 3.37
CA ALA A 114 -23.25 18.49 4.55
C ALA A 114 -24.52 17.63 4.69
N VAL A 115 -24.70 17.03 5.86
CA VAL A 115 -25.85 16.21 6.22
C VAL A 115 -26.59 16.85 7.38
N VAL A 116 -27.92 16.82 7.34
CA VAL A 116 -28.82 17.24 8.41
C VAL A 116 -29.54 16.03 8.99
N HIS A 117 -29.84 16.01 10.28
CA HIS A 117 -30.53 14.90 10.94
C HIS A 117 -31.74 15.37 11.76
N ASP A 118 -32.68 14.46 12.04
CA ASP A 118 -33.93 14.76 12.77
C ASP A 118 -33.78 14.71 14.31
N GLY A 119 -32.62 14.26 14.79
CA GLY A 119 -32.33 14.16 16.23
C GLY A 119 -32.55 12.76 16.79
N ASP A 120 -32.68 11.73 15.94
CA ASP A 120 -32.71 10.33 16.36
C ASP A 120 -31.60 10.02 17.37
N PRO A 121 -31.82 9.13 18.36
CA PRO A 121 -30.80 8.75 19.33
C PRO A 121 -29.45 8.31 18.75
N LEU A 122 -29.40 7.82 17.50
CA LEU A 122 -28.14 7.54 16.81
C LEU A 122 -27.25 8.79 16.64
N PHE A 123 -27.86 9.97 16.58
CA PHE A 123 -27.21 11.29 16.45
C PHE A 123 -27.15 12.05 17.78
N ALA A 124 -27.36 11.40 18.93
CA ALA A 124 -27.27 12.05 20.23
C ALA A 124 -25.91 12.74 20.45
N GLY A 125 -25.93 14.05 20.72
CA GLY A 125 -24.73 14.86 20.90
C GLY A 125 -23.97 15.17 19.60
N VAL A 126 -24.56 14.91 18.43
CA VAL A 126 -24.07 15.35 17.12
C VAL A 126 -24.77 16.68 16.78
N PRO A 127 -24.05 17.67 16.21
CA PRO A 127 -24.69 18.92 15.78
C PRO A 127 -25.73 18.68 14.68
N PRO A 128 -26.78 19.52 14.59
CA PRO A 128 -27.87 19.36 13.60
C PRO A 128 -27.43 19.29 12.15
N THR A 129 -26.21 19.77 11.85
CA THR A 129 -25.54 19.54 10.58
C THR A 129 -24.12 19.08 10.84
N LEU A 130 -23.66 18.10 10.06
CA LEU A 130 -22.31 17.57 10.08
C LEU A 130 -21.77 17.39 8.65
N ALA A 131 -20.46 17.51 8.48
CA ALA A 131 -19.78 17.17 7.24
C ALA A 131 -19.35 15.69 7.25
N VAL A 132 -19.75 14.93 6.24
CA VAL A 132 -19.46 13.48 6.16
C VAL A 132 -18.93 13.09 4.79
N VAL A 133 -18.09 12.05 4.77
CA VAL A 133 -17.53 11.49 3.55
C VAL A 133 -18.46 10.44 2.97
N ARG A 134 -18.65 10.50 1.66
CA ARG A 134 -19.44 9.56 0.87
C ARG A 134 -18.49 8.76 -0.03
N TYR A 135 -18.84 7.51 -0.32
CA TYR A 135 -18.15 6.66 -1.31
C TYR A 135 -19.13 5.90 -2.22
N HIS A 136 -20.36 6.37 -2.37
CA HIS A 136 -21.40 5.61 -3.03
C HIS A 136 -21.78 6.19 -4.39
N SER A 137 -22.14 5.30 -5.32
CA SER A 137 -22.77 5.63 -6.61
C SER A 137 -24.26 5.34 -6.60
N LEU A 138 -24.73 4.63 -5.57
CA LEU A 138 -26.11 4.18 -5.41
C LEU A 138 -26.71 4.78 -4.14
N ILE A 139 -28.03 4.85 -4.10
CA ILE A 139 -28.74 5.40 -2.96
C ILE A 139 -30.09 4.73 -2.75
N VAL A 140 -30.60 4.81 -1.53
CA VAL A 140 -31.97 4.44 -1.21
C VAL A 140 -32.93 5.49 -1.78
N ALA A 141 -33.78 5.06 -2.70
CA ALA A 141 -34.78 5.90 -3.35
C ALA A 141 -35.91 6.27 -2.37
N ARG A 142 -36.62 7.36 -2.69
CA ARG A 142 -37.87 7.74 -2.02
C ARG A 142 -39.07 7.37 -2.92
N PRO A 143 -40.25 7.06 -2.34
CA PRO A 143 -40.57 7.01 -0.90
C PRO A 143 -39.98 5.77 -0.20
N LEU A 144 -39.73 5.89 1.11
CA LEU A 144 -39.33 4.74 1.91
C LEU A 144 -40.55 3.85 2.25
N PRO A 145 -40.36 2.52 2.36
CA PRO A 145 -41.36 1.61 2.91
C PRO A 145 -41.84 2.05 4.30
N GLY A 146 -43.10 1.77 4.61
CA GLY A 146 -43.74 2.24 5.85
C GLY A 146 -43.04 1.79 7.15
N GLU A 147 -42.31 0.68 7.12
CA GLU A 147 -41.55 0.17 8.27
C GLU A 147 -40.21 0.87 8.51
N LEU A 148 -39.76 1.69 7.56
CA LEU A 148 -38.54 2.49 7.67
C LEU A 148 -38.88 3.97 7.89
N ALA A 149 -37.94 4.68 8.52
CA ALA A 149 -37.97 6.12 8.66
C ALA A 149 -36.60 6.68 8.30
N ALA A 150 -36.56 7.67 7.40
CA ALA A 150 -35.35 8.45 7.18
C ALA A 150 -35.12 9.34 8.40
N ILE A 151 -33.87 9.40 8.86
CA ILE A 151 -33.45 10.16 10.05
C ILE A 151 -32.31 11.13 9.75
N ALA A 152 -31.72 11.07 8.55
CA ALA A 152 -30.80 12.09 8.06
C ALA A 152 -30.85 12.23 6.55
N TRP A 153 -30.50 13.41 6.05
CA TRP A 153 -30.51 13.79 4.64
C TRP A 153 -29.32 14.65 4.29
N THR A 154 -28.90 14.64 3.02
CA THR A 154 -28.05 15.73 2.52
C THR A 154 -28.77 17.06 2.62
N ARG A 155 -28.04 18.12 2.94
CA ARG A 155 -28.60 19.46 3.13
C ARG A 155 -29.19 20.02 1.84
N ASP A 156 -28.51 19.83 0.71
CA ASP A 156 -28.78 20.59 -0.52
C ASP A 156 -29.83 19.92 -1.42
N ASP A 157 -29.80 18.58 -1.53
CA ASP A 157 -30.66 17.80 -2.42
C ASP A 157 -31.60 16.81 -1.70
N GLY A 158 -31.56 16.77 -0.36
CA GLY A 158 -32.53 16.02 0.45
C GLY A 158 -32.49 14.50 0.26
N LEU A 159 -31.34 13.98 -0.17
CA LEU A 159 -31.07 12.56 -0.36
C LEU A 159 -30.97 11.84 0.98
N VAL A 160 -31.52 10.63 1.11
CA VAL A 160 -31.54 9.87 2.37
C VAL A 160 -30.12 9.45 2.75
N MET A 161 -29.64 9.92 3.90
CA MET A 161 -28.29 9.65 4.40
C MET A 161 -28.26 8.78 5.66
N ALA A 162 -29.38 8.65 6.35
CA ALA A 162 -29.56 7.65 7.40
C ALA A 162 -31.02 7.24 7.52
N LEU A 163 -31.23 6.00 7.97
CA LEU A 163 -32.55 5.43 8.22
C LEU A 163 -32.55 4.58 9.49
N ARG A 164 -33.75 4.36 10.01
CA ARG A 164 -34.01 3.35 11.04
C ARG A 164 -35.24 2.52 10.70
N HIS A 165 -35.26 1.30 11.19
CA HIS A 165 -36.48 0.52 11.24
C HIS A 165 -37.36 0.98 12.42
N ARG A 166 -38.68 1.02 12.23
CA ARG A 166 -39.62 1.52 13.25
C ARG A 166 -39.79 0.57 14.44
N ALA A 167 -39.89 -0.74 14.18
CA ALA A 167 -40.06 -1.77 15.22
C ALA A 167 -38.76 -2.49 15.64
N ARG A 168 -37.84 -2.75 14.71
CA ARG A 168 -36.60 -3.51 14.95
C ARG A 168 -35.42 -2.59 15.26
N PRO A 169 -34.40 -3.07 16.00
CA PRO A 169 -33.19 -2.28 16.32
C PRO A 169 -32.23 -2.21 15.12
N LEU A 170 -32.69 -1.70 13.98
CA LEU A 170 -31.90 -1.58 12.77
C LEU A 170 -31.70 -0.09 12.46
N TRP A 171 -30.45 0.28 12.28
CA TRP A 171 -30.05 1.61 11.81
C TRP A 171 -29.12 1.46 10.62
N GLY A 172 -29.15 2.42 9.70
CA GLY A 172 -28.20 2.48 8.62
C GLY A 172 -27.77 3.89 8.30
N VAL A 173 -26.51 4.08 7.95
CA VAL A 173 -25.95 5.34 7.42
C VAL A 173 -25.36 5.13 6.03
N GLN A 174 -25.66 6.01 5.09
CA GLN A 174 -25.18 5.93 3.70
C GLN A 174 -23.75 6.45 3.54
N PHE A 175 -23.33 7.34 4.43
CA PHE A 175 -21.96 7.87 4.51
C PHE A 175 -21.06 6.99 5.38
N HIS A 176 -19.77 7.30 5.41
CA HIS A 176 -18.75 6.50 6.08
C HIS A 176 -18.26 7.16 7.37
N PRO A 177 -18.81 6.80 8.55
CA PRO A 177 -18.39 7.37 9.83
C PRO A 177 -16.93 7.05 10.19
N GLU A 178 -16.33 6.04 9.55
CA GLU A 178 -14.95 5.61 9.75
C GLU A 178 -13.91 6.39 8.93
N SER A 179 -14.36 7.12 7.91
CA SER A 179 -13.48 7.96 7.08
C SER A 179 -12.86 9.08 7.90
N ILE A 180 -11.58 9.36 7.67
CA ILE A 180 -10.83 10.34 8.46
C ILE A 180 -11.36 11.78 8.33
N CYS A 181 -12.07 12.09 7.24
CA CYS A 181 -12.69 13.41 7.02
C CYS A 181 -14.17 13.48 7.43
N SER A 182 -14.77 12.41 7.95
CA SER A 182 -16.14 12.45 8.48
C SER A 182 -16.15 13.03 9.89
N GLU A 183 -16.89 14.12 10.09
CA GLU A 183 -17.11 14.70 11.41
C GLU A 183 -18.01 13.80 12.26
N HIS A 184 -17.75 13.77 13.57
CA HIS A 184 -18.58 13.06 14.56
C HIS A 184 -18.82 11.55 14.32
N GLY A 185 -18.12 10.90 13.39
CA GLY A 185 -18.29 9.48 13.11
C GLY A 185 -18.03 8.58 14.33
N ARG A 186 -17.02 8.91 15.14
CA ARG A 186 -16.76 8.25 16.43
C ARG A 186 -17.93 8.38 17.40
N ARG A 187 -18.54 9.58 17.49
CA ARG A 187 -19.69 9.82 18.37
C ARG A 187 -20.92 9.02 17.92
N LEU A 188 -21.14 8.91 16.61
CA LEU A 188 -22.21 8.08 16.06
C LEU A 188 -22.04 6.59 16.44
N LEU A 189 -20.83 6.05 16.30
CA LEU A 189 -20.54 4.68 16.73
C LEU A 189 -20.70 4.51 18.25
N GLU A 190 -20.30 5.51 19.04
CA GLU A 190 -20.53 5.51 20.49
C GLU A 190 -22.03 5.46 20.83
N ASN A 191 -22.85 6.26 20.15
CA ASN A 191 -24.31 6.23 20.32
C ASN A 191 -24.89 4.86 19.98
N PHE A 192 -24.42 4.21 18.92
CA PHE A 192 -24.83 2.84 18.59
C PHE A 192 -24.45 1.84 19.70
N CYS A 193 -23.26 1.96 20.29
CA CYS A 193 -22.87 1.17 21.46
C CYS A 193 -23.76 1.45 22.68
N GLU A 194 -24.18 2.69 22.92
CA GLU A 194 -25.09 3.05 24.01
C GLU A 194 -26.51 2.50 23.78
N LEU A 195 -27.03 2.61 22.57
CA LEU A 195 -28.29 1.99 22.15
C LEU A 195 -28.25 0.46 22.29
N THR A 196 -27.10 -0.16 22.05
CA THR A 196 -26.89 -1.58 22.30
C THR A 196 -27.05 -1.93 23.77
N ARG A 197 -26.33 -1.22 24.65
CA ARG A 197 -26.40 -1.45 26.10
C ARG A 197 -27.80 -1.24 26.68
N ALA A 198 -28.53 -0.25 26.17
CA ALA A 198 -29.90 0.02 26.62
C ALA A 198 -30.87 -1.14 26.33
N ARG A 199 -30.59 -1.96 25.31
CA ARG A 199 -31.38 -3.14 24.95
C ARG A 199 -30.89 -4.43 25.63
N SER A 200 -29.59 -4.54 25.88
CA SER A 200 -29.01 -5.67 26.60
C SER A 200 -29.31 -5.58 28.10
N ARG A 201 -30.52 -5.99 28.55
CA ARG A 201 -30.73 -6.27 29.99
C ARG A 201 -29.87 -7.47 30.42
N PRO A 202 -29.30 -7.47 31.64
CA PRO A 202 -28.30 -8.46 32.05
C PRO A 202 -28.96 -9.83 32.27
N GLN A 203 -28.75 -10.78 31.35
CA GLN A 203 -28.78 -12.18 31.72
C GLN A 203 -27.41 -12.52 32.29
N ALA A 204 -27.36 -12.74 33.60
CA ALA A 204 -26.25 -13.39 34.27
C ALA A 204 -26.11 -14.79 33.66
N ILE A 205 -25.19 -14.93 32.72
CA ILE A 205 -24.60 -16.21 32.37
C ILE A 205 -23.24 -16.17 33.04
N GLU A 206 -23.05 -17.01 34.05
CA GLU A 206 -21.76 -17.25 34.66
C GLU A 206 -20.76 -17.59 33.54
N LEU A 207 -19.77 -16.72 33.38
CA LEU A 207 -18.68 -16.90 32.44
C LEU A 207 -17.80 -18.03 32.99
N ASP A 208 -17.84 -19.18 32.34
CA ASP A 208 -16.66 -20.02 32.25
C ASP A 208 -15.64 -19.22 31.41
N VAL A 209 -14.80 -18.47 32.10
CA VAL A 209 -13.67 -17.76 31.51
C VAL A 209 -12.68 -18.82 31.07
N ALA A 210 -12.93 -19.43 29.92
CA ALA A 210 -11.89 -20.01 29.12
C ALA A 210 -10.94 -18.85 28.79
N ARG A 211 -9.89 -18.73 29.62
CA ARG A 211 -8.67 -18.01 29.28
C ARG A 211 -8.34 -18.40 27.84
N ALA A 212 -8.53 -17.46 26.91
CA ALA A 212 -7.66 -17.41 25.74
C ALA A 212 -6.24 -17.57 26.30
N PRO A 213 -5.38 -18.44 25.74
CA PRO A 213 -4.04 -18.58 26.25
C PRO A 213 -3.43 -17.19 26.21
N SER A 214 -3.30 -16.56 27.38
CA SER A 214 -2.40 -15.45 27.58
C SER A 214 -1.03 -16.09 27.48
N SER A 215 -0.56 -16.32 26.26
CA SER A 215 0.86 -16.28 25.99
C SER A 215 1.30 -14.82 26.11
N THR A 216 1.16 -14.24 27.31
CA THR A 216 2.26 -13.49 27.89
C THR A 216 3.41 -14.47 28.03
N ARG A 217 4.04 -14.83 26.91
CA ARG A 217 5.49 -14.70 26.86
C ARG A 217 5.70 -13.23 27.15
N ALA A 218 5.88 -12.92 28.43
CA ALA A 218 6.89 -11.94 28.75
C ALA A 218 8.05 -12.31 27.81
N ARG A 219 8.41 -11.39 26.90
CA ARG A 219 9.79 -11.36 26.48
C ARG A 219 10.54 -11.24 27.81
N ALA A 220 10.96 -12.39 28.34
CA ALA A 220 12.33 -12.51 28.78
C ALA A 220 13.07 -11.74 27.71
N SER A 221 13.71 -10.64 28.10
CA SER A 221 14.76 -10.06 27.30
C SER A 221 15.52 -11.26 26.76
N SER A 222 15.33 -11.57 25.48
CA SER A 222 16.07 -12.64 24.87
C SER A 222 17.44 -12.02 24.77
N SER A 223 18.20 -12.17 25.85
CA SER A 223 19.62 -12.34 25.80
C SER A 223 19.84 -13.26 24.62
N ALA A 224 20.31 -12.64 23.54
CA ALA A 224 20.94 -13.25 22.40
C ALA A 224 20.69 -14.76 22.28
N GLY A 225 19.73 -15.13 21.42
CA GLY A 225 20.08 -16.21 20.51
C GLY A 225 21.27 -15.68 19.73
N ARG A 226 22.49 -15.89 20.24
CA ARG A 226 23.72 -15.66 19.48
C ARG A 226 23.62 -16.62 18.31
N GLY A 227 22.97 -16.19 17.23
CA GLY A 227 23.15 -16.82 15.94
C GLY A 227 24.64 -16.82 15.65
N ASP A 228 25.09 -17.79 14.85
CA ASP A 228 26.48 -17.83 14.41
C ASP A 228 26.90 -16.57 13.61
N TYR A 229 25.97 -15.66 13.32
CA TYR A 229 26.15 -14.46 12.52
C TYR A 229 26.52 -13.24 13.37
N GLU A 230 27.56 -12.55 12.94
CA GLU A 230 27.97 -11.22 13.42
C GLU A 230 27.98 -10.24 12.25
N LEU A 231 27.59 -8.99 12.53
CA LEU A 231 27.71 -7.90 11.58
C LEU A 231 29.04 -7.18 11.83
N HIS A 232 29.95 -7.24 10.86
CA HIS A 232 31.22 -6.52 10.89
C HIS A 232 31.07 -5.20 10.16
N THR A 233 31.36 -4.09 10.85
CA THR A 233 31.15 -2.74 10.33
C THR A 233 32.46 -1.95 10.28
N ARG A 234 32.57 -1.02 9.33
CA ARG A 234 33.65 -0.03 9.27
C ARG A 234 33.12 1.29 8.72
N ALA A 235 33.27 2.37 9.50
CA ALA A 235 32.98 3.72 9.03
C ALA A 235 34.24 4.35 8.41
N LEU A 236 34.08 5.01 7.28
CA LEU A 236 35.10 5.78 6.57
C LEU A 236 34.64 7.24 6.54
N ALA A 237 35.44 8.15 7.09
CA ALA A 237 35.18 9.59 7.09
C ALA A 237 35.40 10.22 5.70
N ARG A 238 34.74 9.66 4.68
CA ARG A 238 34.73 10.15 3.30
C ARG A 238 33.46 9.67 2.59
N LEU A 239 33.07 10.43 1.57
CA LEU A 239 31.98 10.11 0.68
C LEU A 239 32.53 10.11 -0.76
N PRO A 240 32.92 8.96 -1.32
CA PRO A 240 33.25 8.86 -2.74
C PRO A 240 31.95 8.95 -3.56
N ASP A 241 32.09 9.35 -4.83
CA ASP A 241 30.95 9.37 -5.74
C ASP A 241 30.32 7.97 -5.88
N VAL A 242 29.03 7.84 -5.59
CA VAL A 242 28.33 6.55 -5.52
C VAL A 242 28.27 5.87 -6.88
N GLU A 243 28.07 6.64 -7.95
CA GLU A 243 28.03 6.12 -9.33
C GLU A 243 29.37 5.50 -9.73
N ARG A 244 30.48 6.20 -9.43
CA ARG A 244 31.84 5.68 -9.66
C ARG A 244 32.14 4.49 -8.76
N ALA A 245 31.71 4.50 -7.50
CA ALA A 245 31.87 3.37 -6.59
C ALA A 245 31.15 2.12 -7.09
N PHE A 246 29.89 2.24 -7.50
CA PHE A 246 29.15 1.14 -8.10
C PHE A 246 29.81 0.64 -9.39
N THR A 247 30.22 1.56 -10.27
CA THR A 247 30.87 1.19 -11.54
C THR A 247 32.18 0.44 -11.29
N ARG A 248 33.00 0.91 -10.35
CA ARG A 248 34.29 0.31 -10.01
C ARG A 248 34.15 -1.09 -9.40
N LEU A 249 33.19 -1.25 -8.48
CA LEU A 249 33.07 -2.48 -7.68
C LEU A 249 32.14 -3.52 -8.29
N TYR A 250 31.06 -3.09 -8.95
CA TYR A 250 29.92 -3.95 -9.26
C TYR A 250 29.43 -3.89 -10.72
N ALA A 251 30.02 -3.08 -11.60
CA ALA A 251 29.60 -3.02 -13.02
C ALA A 251 29.61 -4.37 -13.73
N ARG A 252 30.52 -5.28 -13.35
CA ARG A 252 30.64 -6.63 -13.93
C ARG A 252 29.87 -7.70 -13.16
N SER A 253 29.31 -7.37 -12.00
CA SER A 253 28.61 -8.36 -11.18
C SER A 253 27.24 -8.67 -11.82
N PRO A 254 26.93 -9.95 -12.12
CA PRO A 254 25.67 -10.30 -12.76
C PRO A 254 24.46 -10.08 -11.83
N ARG A 255 24.69 -10.15 -10.51
CA ARG A 255 23.67 -9.99 -9.47
C ARG A 255 24.09 -8.87 -8.54
N ALA A 256 23.56 -7.68 -8.75
CA ALA A 256 23.96 -6.48 -8.03
C ALA A 256 22.75 -5.59 -7.78
N PHE A 257 22.85 -4.75 -6.75
CA PHE A 257 21.84 -3.75 -6.45
C PHE A 257 22.48 -2.39 -6.15
N TRP A 258 21.75 -1.36 -6.52
CA TRP A 258 21.96 0.01 -6.09
C TRP A 258 20.61 0.57 -5.69
N LEU A 259 20.39 0.75 -4.38
CA LEU A 259 19.25 1.48 -3.83
C LEU A 259 19.69 2.93 -3.64
N ASP A 260 19.06 3.86 -4.35
CA ASP A 260 19.64 5.16 -4.60
C ASP A 260 18.72 6.32 -4.19
N SER A 261 19.18 7.06 -3.18
CA SER A 261 18.66 8.39 -2.86
C SER A 261 19.22 9.42 -3.84
N SER A 262 18.91 9.28 -5.13
CA SER A 262 19.46 10.10 -6.21
C SER A 262 19.04 11.58 -6.13
N LEU A 263 17.94 11.87 -5.45
CA LEU A 263 17.52 13.23 -5.05
C LEU A 263 17.86 13.44 -3.57
N ALA A 264 19.05 13.95 -3.27
CA ALA A 264 19.44 14.25 -1.90
C ALA A 264 18.60 15.41 -1.33
N GLY A 265 17.75 15.11 -0.34
CA GLY A 265 16.88 16.09 0.33
C GLY A 265 15.75 15.42 1.11
N GLY A 266 15.38 15.96 2.28
CA GLY A 266 14.33 15.39 3.13
C GLY A 266 14.71 14.00 3.68
N ASP A 267 13.88 12.98 3.41
CA ASP A 267 14.05 11.60 3.88
C ASP A 267 15.04 10.75 3.07
N ALA A 268 15.54 11.24 1.93
CA ALA A 268 16.47 10.54 1.04
C ALA A 268 17.94 10.78 1.45
N ARG A 269 18.34 10.21 2.60
CA ARG A 269 19.68 10.43 3.21
C ARG A 269 20.75 9.42 2.77
N PHE A 270 20.37 8.19 2.45
CA PHE A 270 21.32 7.09 2.23
C PHE A 270 21.18 6.45 0.86
N SER A 271 22.29 6.12 0.22
CA SER A 271 22.34 5.16 -0.90
C SER A 271 23.05 3.88 -0.45
N PHE A 272 22.61 2.73 -0.95
CA PHE A 272 23.16 1.42 -0.62
C PHE A 272 23.54 0.67 -1.89
N ILE A 273 24.72 0.08 -1.92
CA ILE A 273 25.18 -0.78 -3.01
C ILE A 273 25.71 -2.11 -2.50
N GLY A 274 25.60 -3.14 -3.32
CA GLY A 274 26.13 -4.46 -3.03
C GLY A 274 25.85 -5.46 -4.14
N ASP A 275 26.25 -6.70 -3.91
CA ASP A 275 26.12 -7.77 -4.90
C ASP A 275 25.94 -9.15 -4.28
N GLY A 276 25.67 -10.15 -5.12
CA GLY A 276 25.35 -11.51 -4.71
C GLY A 276 26.54 -12.45 -4.57
N ALA A 277 27.77 -11.93 -4.47
CA ALA A 277 28.98 -12.74 -4.47
C ALA A 277 29.56 -12.99 -3.05
N GLY A 278 28.82 -12.64 -2.00
CA GLY A 278 29.25 -12.88 -0.64
C GLY A 278 29.07 -14.34 -0.20
N PRO A 279 29.77 -14.77 0.86
CA PRO A 279 29.73 -16.15 1.33
C PRO A 279 28.36 -16.59 1.87
N GLU A 280 27.61 -15.67 2.48
CA GLU A 280 26.29 -15.93 3.04
C GLU A 280 25.17 -15.50 2.07
N SER A 281 25.54 -14.96 0.91
CA SER A 281 24.58 -14.50 -0.08
C SER A 281 23.81 -15.66 -0.71
N LEU A 282 22.52 -15.42 -0.93
CA LEU A 282 21.62 -16.32 -1.64
C LEU A 282 20.61 -15.51 -2.43
N GLU A 283 20.10 -16.11 -3.50
CA GLU A 283 19.01 -15.58 -4.30
C GLU A 283 17.74 -16.39 -4.03
N LEU A 284 16.64 -15.69 -3.76
CA LEU A 284 15.31 -16.25 -3.59
C LEU A 284 14.45 -15.86 -4.79
N GLN A 285 13.76 -16.84 -5.38
CA GLN A 285 12.73 -16.65 -6.39
C GLN A 285 11.44 -17.30 -5.92
N HIS A 286 10.30 -16.62 -6.11
CA HIS A 286 8.99 -17.17 -5.79
C HIS A 286 8.04 -17.08 -6.98
N ARG A 287 7.28 -18.16 -7.20
CA ARG A 287 6.14 -18.18 -8.11
C ARG A 287 4.88 -18.61 -7.37
N VAL A 288 3.84 -17.79 -7.47
CA VAL A 288 2.59 -17.95 -6.72
C VAL A 288 1.78 -19.13 -7.24
N ASP A 289 1.72 -19.29 -8.57
CA ASP A 289 0.98 -20.37 -9.24
C ASP A 289 1.53 -21.75 -8.92
N GLU A 290 2.86 -21.86 -8.83
CA GLU A 290 3.55 -23.09 -8.47
C GLU A 290 3.65 -23.31 -6.95
N ARG A 291 3.45 -22.25 -6.15
CA ARG A 291 3.73 -22.21 -4.69
C ARG A 291 5.14 -22.68 -4.36
N THR A 292 6.10 -22.33 -5.22
CA THR A 292 7.50 -22.72 -5.12
C THR A 292 8.36 -21.53 -4.71
N ILE A 293 9.35 -21.81 -3.86
CA ILE A 293 10.39 -20.88 -3.46
C ILE A 293 11.72 -21.53 -3.81
N THR A 294 12.38 -21.01 -4.85
CA THR A 294 13.69 -21.48 -5.29
C THR A 294 14.76 -20.64 -4.62
N VAL A 295 15.71 -21.30 -3.97
CA VAL A 295 16.79 -20.67 -3.21
C VAL A 295 18.11 -21.12 -3.81
N THR A 296 18.94 -20.17 -4.25
CA THR A 296 20.24 -20.45 -4.85
C THR A 296 21.32 -19.75 -4.05
N GLY A 297 22.09 -20.51 -3.26
CA GLY A 297 23.23 -19.99 -2.51
C GLY A 297 24.44 -19.70 -3.41
N SER A 298 25.39 -18.92 -2.90
CA SER A 298 26.67 -18.67 -3.58
C SER A 298 27.41 -19.98 -3.88
N GLY A 299 27.56 -20.32 -5.15
CA GLY A 299 28.22 -21.55 -5.60
C GLY A 299 27.46 -22.86 -5.33
N ALA A 300 26.21 -22.80 -4.90
CA ALA A 300 25.39 -23.97 -4.58
C ALA A 300 24.35 -24.27 -5.68
N ALA A 301 23.94 -25.53 -5.79
CA ALA A 301 22.80 -25.91 -6.61
C ALA A 301 21.49 -25.30 -6.05
N PRO A 302 20.52 -24.92 -6.90
CA PRO A 302 19.23 -24.41 -6.43
C PRO A 302 18.46 -25.45 -5.62
N THR A 303 17.89 -25.05 -4.49
CA THR A 303 16.95 -25.84 -3.68
C THR A 303 15.54 -25.30 -3.82
N VAL A 304 14.54 -26.19 -3.96
CA VAL A 304 13.13 -25.80 -4.10
C VAL A 304 12.37 -26.14 -2.83
N HIS A 305 11.73 -25.13 -2.25
CA HIS A 305 10.81 -25.27 -1.13
C HIS A 305 9.38 -25.06 -1.63
N ARG A 306 8.42 -25.82 -1.11
CA ARG A 306 7.00 -25.53 -1.30
C ARG A 306 6.47 -24.80 -0.08
N GLY A 307 5.72 -23.72 -0.27
CA GLY A 307 5.13 -22.99 0.84
C GLY A 307 4.88 -21.52 0.56
N ASP A 308 4.66 -20.79 1.64
CA ASP A 308 4.38 -19.36 1.64
C ASP A 308 5.67 -18.54 1.73
N LEU A 309 5.81 -17.55 0.83
CA LEU A 309 6.98 -16.68 0.75
C LEU A 309 7.22 -15.88 2.03
N PHE A 310 6.17 -15.30 2.60
CA PHE A 310 6.30 -14.43 3.76
C PHE A 310 6.66 -15.24 5.02
N GLU A 311 6.16 -16.46 5.17
CA GLU A 311 6.61 -17.39 6.22
C GLU A 311 8.08 -17.78 6.05
N TYR A 312 8.51 -18.04 4.81
CA TYR A 312 9.91 -18.31 4.53
C TYR A 312 10.80 -17.11 4.89
N LEU A 313 10.40 -15.91 4.47
CA LEU A 313 11.13 -14.67 4.75
C LEU A 313 11.20 -14.38 6.25
N ALA A 314 10.10 -14.52 6.99
CA ALA A 314 10.08 -14.39 8.45
C ALA A 314 11.13 -15.30 9.09
N ALA A 315 11.07 -16.60 8.78
CA ALA A 315 12.00 -17.56 9.35
C ALA A 315 13.45 -17.31 8.90
N ALA A 316 13.67 -16.83 7.66
CA ALA A 316 15.00 -16.53 7.15
C ALA A 316 15.63 -15.28 7.80
N LEU A 317 14.82 -14.27 8.09
CA LEU A 317 15.20 -13.06 8.82
C LEU A 317 15.48 -13.38 10.29
N GLU A 318 14.58 -14.10 10.96
CA GLU A 318 14.75 -14.51 12.37
C GLU A 318 16.03 -15.31 12.59
N ARG A 319 16.34 -16.26 11.69
CA ARG A 319 17.58 -17.06 11.77
C ARG A 319 18.87 -16.24 11.63
N ARG A 320 18.80 -15.04 11.06
CA ARG A 320 19.95 -14.18 10.74
C ARG A 320 19.87 -12.82 11.43
N ALA A 321 18.99 -12.68 12.41
CA ALA A 321 18.72 -11.40 13.04
C ALA A 321 20.00 -10.81 13.65
N VAL A 322 20.39 -9.65 13.14
CA VAL A 322 21.53 -8.86 13.62
C VAL A 322 21.12 -7.40 13.62
N SER A 323 21.55 -6.66 14.63
CA SER A 323 21.30 -5.24 14.73
C SER A 323 22.43 -4.57 15.48
N ASP A 324 22.96 -3.50 14.91
CA ASP A 324 23.91 -2.56 15.50
C ASP A 324 23.20 -1.19 15.65
N PRO A 325 22.76 -0.85 16.87
CA PRO A 325 22.10 0.44 17.14
C PRO A 325 23.00 1.66 16.93
N ALA A 326 24.32 1.50 16.79
CA ALA A 326 25.24 2.60 16.54
C ALA A 326 25.21 3.09 15.08
N LEU A 327 24.66 2.30 14.16
CA LEU A 327 24.53 2.69 12.75
C LEU A 327 23.37 3.67 12.56
N PRO A 328 23.55 4.77 11.79
CA PRO A 328 22.51 5.80 11.63
C PRO A 328 21.43 5.47 10.60
N PHE A 329 21.28 4.20 10.21
CA PHE A 329 20.34 3.72 9.18
C PHE A 329 19.82 2.32 9.48
N ASP A 330 18.69 2.01 8.86
CA ASP A 330 17.90 0.82 9.17
C ASP A 330 18.33 -0.43 8.38
N PHE A 331 18.93 -0.27 7.19
CA PHE A 331 19.35 -1.38 6.35
C PHE A 331 20.73 -1.93 6.76
N GLN A 332 20.72 -3.04 7.50
CA GLN A 332 21.90 -3.64 8.11
C GLN A 332 22.14 -5.05 7.57
N ALA A 333 22.41 -5.13 6.26
CA ALA A 333 22.33 -6.36 5.47
C ALA A 333 20.89 -6.94 5.46
N GLY A 334 20.61 -7.87 4.54
CA GLY A 334 19.28 -8.48 4.41
C GLY A 334 18.84 -8.69 2.97
N PHE A 335 17.56 -8.96 2.78
CA PHE A 335 16.99 -9.22 1.46
C PHE A 335 16.76 -7.90 0.70
N VAL A 336 17.28 -7.80 -0.51
CA VAL A 336 17.06 -6.68 -1.43
C VAL A 336 16.49 -7.20 -2.73
N GLY A 337 15.42 -6.58 -3.23
CA GLY A 337 14.86 -6.95 -4.51
C GLY A 337 13.47 -6.41 -4.74
N TYR A 338 12.63 -7.19 -5.44
CA TYR A 338 11.26 -6.79 -5.74
C TYR A 338 10.24 -7.87 -5.36
N LEU A 339 9.04 -7.40 -5.06
CA LEU A 339 7.79 -8.13 -4.93
C LEU A 339 6.92 -7.70 -6.13
N GLY A 340 6.73 -8.58 -7.11
CA GLY A 340 5.94 -8.29 -8.31
C GLY A 340 4.44 -8.19 -8.00
N TYR A 341 3.69 -7.49 -8.83
CA TYR A 341 2.26 -7.24 -8.63
C TYR A 341 1.44 -8.54 -8.46
N GLU A 342 1.77 -9.59 -9.22
CA GLU A 342 1.08 -10.89 -9.14
C GLU A 342 1.37 -11.62 -7.81
N LEU A 343 2.29 -11.14 -6.97
CA LEU A 343 2.40 -11.61 -5.57
C LEU A 343 1.10 -11.38 -4.79
N LYS A 344 0.20 -10.51 -5.29
CA LYS A 344 -1.16 -10.33 -4.77
C LYS A 344 -1.91 -11.65 -4.55
N GLY A 345 -1.63 -12.67 -5.37
CA GLY A 345 -2.18 -14.02 -5.20
C GLY A 345 -1.79 -14.70 -3.88
N ALA A 346 -0.58 -14.43 -3.36
CA ALA A 346 -0.14 -14.87 -2.03
C ALA A 346 -0.69 -13.99 -0.89
N CYS A 347 -1.29 -12.84 -1.21
CA CYS A 347 -1.91 -11.91 -0.26
C CYS A 347 -3.43 -12.09 -0.15
N GLY A 348 -3.99 -13.15 -0.76
CA GLY A 348 -5.43 -13.46 -0.70
C GLY A 348 -6.26 -12.86 -1.84
N LEU A 349 -5.62 -12.30 -2.87
CA LEU A 349 -6.29 -11.90 -4.11
C LEU A 349 -6.16 -13.00 -5.17
N SER A 350 -6.82 -12.83 -6.32
CA SER A 350 -6.70 -13.76 -7.44
C SER A 350 -5.77 -13.19 -8.53
N ASN A 351 -5.12 -14.08 -9.27
CA ASN A 351 -4.34 -13.72 -10.46
C ASN A 351 -5.05 -14.28 -11.69
N ARG A 352 -5.38 -13.43 -12.65
CA ARG A 352 -5.82 -13.86 -13.99
C ARG A 352 -4.64 -14.12 -14.93
N HIS A 353 -3.54 -13.42 -14.73
CA HIS A 353 -2.39 -13.41 -15.62
C HIS A 353 -1.15 -13.98 -14.95
N ARG A 354 -0.19 -14.46 -15.74
CA ARG A 354 1.10 -14.96 -15.27
C ARG A 354 2.23 -14.05 -15.75
N ALA A 355 3.04 -13.55 -14.82
CA ALA A 355 4.21 -12.76 -15.16
C ALA A 355 5.32 -13.62 -15.78
N ARG A 356 6.06 -13.02 -16.72
CA ARG A 356 7.24 -13.64 -17.33
C ARG A 356 8.30 -13.98 -16.29
N TRP A 357 8.64 -13.00 -15.45
CA TRP A 357 9.60 -13.14 -14.36
C TRP A 357 8.91 -13.63 -13.07
N PRO A 358 9.66 -14.18 -12.09
CA PRO A 358 9.10 -14.60 -10.80
C PRO A 358 8.30 -13.48 -10.11
N ASP A 359 7.29 -13.87 -9.33
CA ASP A 359 6.42 -12.95 -8.60
C ASP A 359 7.12 -12.31 -7.40
N ALA A 360 8.25 -12.86 -6.95
CA ALA A 360 9.21 -12.15 -6.13
C ALA A 360 10.63 -12.63 -6.47
N ARG A 361 11.59 -11.71 -6.42
CA ARG A 361 13.02 -12.05 -6.52
C ARG A 361 13.84 -11.17 -5.59
N LEU A 362 14.55 -11.81 -4.66
CA LEU A 362 15.26 -11.16 -3.57
C LEU A 362 16.67 -11.72 -3.47
N LEU A 363 17.65 -10.85 -3.28
CA LEU A 363 19.03 -11.19 -3.00
C LEU A 363 19.30 -10.94 -1.52
N LEU A 364 19.78 -11.95 -0.79
CA LEU A 364 20.36 -11.74 0.53
C LEU A 364 21.72 -11.04 0.36
N ALA A 365 21.72 -9.72 0.57
CA ALA A 365 22.89 -8.88 0.58
C ALA A 365 23.58 -9.02 1.95
N ASP A 366 24.60 -9.87 1.99
CA ASP A 366 25.46 -10.08 3.16
C ASP A 366 26.62 -9.07 3.22
N ARG A 367 26.87 -8.35 2.12
CA ARG A 367 27.87 -7.28 2.01
C ARG A 367 27.21 -6.04 1.45
N VAL A 368 27.28 -4.95 2.21
CA VAL A 368 26.60 -3.69 1.87
C VAL A 368 27.57 -2.52 2.08
N ILE A 369 27.55 -1.57 1.14
CA ILE A 369 28.19 -0.28 1.29
C ILE A 369 27.09 0.77 1.37
N ALA A 370 27.00 1.48 2.50
CA ALA A 370 26.05 2.55 2.73
C ALA A 370 26.76 3.91 2.66
N PHE A 371 26.15 4.85 1.93
CA PHE A 371 26.66 6.21 1.76
C PHE A 371 25.73 7.20 2.45
N ASP A 372 26.23 7.88 3.48
CA ASP A 372 25.51 8.96 4.17
C ASP A 372 25.77 10.28 3.47
N HIS A 373 24.80 10.76 2.70
CA HIS A 373 24.93 12.00 1.93
C HIS A 373 24.92 13.24 2.83
N ARG A 374 24.40 13.12 4.05
CA ARG A 374 24.29 14.23 5.01
C ARG A 374 25.57 14.38 5.82
N GLU A 375 26.02 13.31 6.47
CA GLU A 375 27.22 13.33 7.32
C GLU A 375 28.51 13.11 6.52
N ARG A 376 28.39 12.79 5.22
CA ARG A 376 29.51 12.52 4.30
C ARG A 376 30.41 11.37 4.76
N VAL A 377 29.79 10.33 5.32
CA VAL A 377 30.44 9.11 5.82
C VAL A 377 30.04 7.91 4.95
N THR A 378 30.98 7.02 4.68
CA THR A 378 30.69 5.72 4.05
C THR A 378 30.82 4.60 5.08
N TYR A 379 29.83 3.73 5.15
CA TYR A 379 29.82 2.57 6.04
C TYR A 379 29.93 1.29 5.22
N LEU A 380 30.85 0.41 5.61
CA LEU A 380 30.99 -0.93 5.06
C LEU A 380 30.41 -1.92 6.05
N LEU A 381 29.54 -2.80 5.57
CA LEU A 381 28.89 -3.84 6.38
C LEU A 381 29.15 -5.20 5.74
N CYS A 382 29.55 -6.17 6.54
CA CYS A 382 29.70 -7.57 6.12
C CYS A 382 29.14 -8.50 7.19
N LEU A 383 28.16 -9.31 6.84
CA LEU A 383 27.67 -10.41 7.65
C LEU A 383 28.71 -11.54 7.62
N GLY A 384 29.17 -11.98 8.77
CA GLY A 384 30.12 -13.08 8.91
C GLY A 384 29.55 -14.17 9.80
N ARG A 385 29.78 -15.45 9.44
CA ARG A 385 29.42 -16.59 10.28
C ARG A 385 30.65 -17.20 10.96
N GLY A 386 30.69 -17.17 12.29
CA GLY A 386 31.79 -17.71 13.10
C GLY A 386 33.17 -17.09 12.77
N ARG A 387 34.25 -17.78 13.16
CA ARG A 387 35.63 -17.27 13.02
C ARG A 387 36.08 -17.11 11.56
N ASP A 388 35.68 -18.02 10.68
CA ASP A 388 36.01 -17.94 9.26
C ASP A 388 35.29 -16.79 8.57
N GLY A 389 34.02 -16.58 8.91
CA GLY A 389 33.24 -15.42 8.48
C GLY A 389 33.89 -14.10 8.91
N ALA A 390 34.33 -13.99 10.17
CA ALA A 390 35.01 -12.79 10.65
C ALA A 390 36.31 -12.49 9.87
N ARG A 391 37.12 -13.52 9.56
CA ARG A 391 38.33 -13.35 8.74
C ARG A 391 38.00 -12.93 7.30
N ALA A 392 36.96 -13.51 6.70
CA ALA A 392 36.50 -13.14 5.37
C ALA A 392 35.97 -11.70 5.34
N ALA A 393 35.21 -11.29 6.36
CA ALA A 393 34.70 -9.94 6.52
C ALA A 393 35.84 -8.92 6.59
N THR A 394 36.84 -9.12 7.45
CA THR A 394 38.00 -8.22 7.55
C THR A 394 38.71 -8.05 6.20
N ARG A 395 38.97 -9.14 5.47
CA ARG A 395 39.60 -9.07 4.15
C ARG A 395 38.77 -8.27 3.15
N TRP A 396 37.45 -8.46 3.15
CA TRP A 396 36.56 -7.70 2.28
C TRP A 396 36.53 -6.21 2.64
N LEU A 397 36.43 -5.88 3.94
CA LEU A 397 36.46 -4.51 4.43
C LEU A 397 37.76 -3.80 4.00
N ASP A 398 38.92 -4.46 4.13
CA ASP A 398 40.23 -3.91 3.73
C ASP A 398 40.34 -3.72 2.22
N ALA A 399 39.84 -4.66 1.42
CA ALA A 399 39.85 -4.56 -0.04
C ALA A 399 38.97 -3.40 -0.52
N VAL A 400 37.73 -3.30 -0.03
CA VAL A 400 36.80 -2.24 -0.41
C VAL A 400 37.30 -0.88 0.08
N THR A 401 37.89 -0.80 1.27
CA THR A 401 38.49 0.45 1.76
C THR A 401 39.54 0.98 0.78
N ARG A 402 40.43 0.10 0.26
CA ARG A 402 41.45 0.48 -0.72
C ARG A 402 40.86 0.91 -2.06
N GLU A 403 39.88 0.17 -2.58
CA GLU A 403 39.22 0.51 -3.84
C GLU A 403 38.49 1.85 -3.75
N LEU A 404 37.76 2.09 -2.65
CA LEU A 404 37.08 3.36 -2.45
C LEU A 404 38.11 4.49 -2.33
N ALA A 405 39.20 4.32 -1.58
CA ALA A 405 40.23 5.36 -1.38
C ALA A 405 40.78 5.95 -2.69
N ALA A 406 40.85 5.15 -3.76
CA ALA A 406 41.30 5.59 -5.08
C ALA A 406 40.27 6.44 -5.86
N LEU A 407 39.01 6.45 -5.43
CA LEU A 407 37.94 7.19 -6.08
C LEU A 407 37.91 8.66 -5.63
N PRO A 408 37.54 9.59 -6.52
CA PRO A 408 37.34 10.97 -6.14
C PRO A 408 36.16 11.09 -5.17
N MET A 409 36.24 12.09 -4.30
CA MET A 409 35.13 12.44 -3.42
C MET A 409 33.97 13.02 -4.22
N THR A 410 32.74 12.80 -3.74
CA THR A 410 31.57 13.51 -4.24
C THR A 410 31.81 15.00 -4.04
N SER A 411 31.76 15.79 -5.12
CA SER A 411 31.69 17.26 -5.02
C SER A 411 30.44 17.67 -4.22
N ALA A 412 30.33 18.94 -3.81
CA ALA A 412 29.04 19.46 -3.36
C ALA A 412 27.97 19.10 -4.41
N PRO A 413 26.71 18.80 -4.01
CA PRO A 413 25.66 18.49 -4.97
C PRO A 413 25.62 19.62 -5.99
N ASP A 414 26.05 19.31 -7.21
CA ASP A 414 25.86 20.23 -8.31
C ASP A 414 24.34 20.33 -8.45
N GLU A 415 23.79 21.54 -8.51
CA GLU A 415 22.40 21.77 -8.94
C GLU A 415 22.28 21.43 -10.44
N ALA A 416 22.79 20.26 -10.85
CA ALA A 416 22.70 19.75 -12.19
C ALA A 416 21.21 19.59 -12.47
N LYS A 417 20.66 20.59 -13.17
CA LYS A 417 19.28 20.59 -13.59
C LYS A 417 19.04 19.30 -14.37
N PRO A 418 17.93 18.59 -14.10
CA PRO A 418 17.61 17.38 -14.82
C PRO A 418 17.70 17.63 -16.32
N VAL A 419 18.32 16.69 -17.04
CA VAL A 419 18.44 16.81 -18.50
C VAL A 419 17.03 16.77 -19.10
N SER A 420 16.55 17.90 -19.60
CA SER A 420 15.17 18.07 -20.08
C SER A 420 15.01 17.91 -21.60
N ARG A 421 16.10 17.63 -22.33
CA ARG A 421 16.05 17.47 -23.79
C ARG A 421 15.19 16.26 -24.16
N GLN A 422 14.10 16.51 -24.86
CA GLN A 422 13.27 15.48 -25.47
C GLN A 422 14.02 14.80 -26.62
N LEU A 423 14.04 13.47 -26.63
CA LEU A 423 14.61 12.66 -27.70
C LEU A 423 13.52 11.97 -28.50
N ALA A 424 13.83 11.59 -29.74
CA ALA A 424 12.92 10.78 -30.53
C ALA A 424 12.84 9.38 -29.91
N PRO A 425 11.64 8.83 -29.64
CA PRO A 425 11.50 7.47 -29.13
C PRO A 425 12.06 6.46 -30.15
N PRO A 426 12.48 5.25 -29.70
CA PRO A 426 12.78 4.16 -30.61
C PRO A 426 11.63 3.89 -31.59
N SER A 427 11.95 3.63 -32.86
CA SER A 427 10.94 3.48 -33.92
C SER A 427 10.00 2.30 -33.74
N ASP A 428 10.42 1.28 -32.98
CA ASP A 428 9.67 0.06 -32.68
C ASP A 428 8.94 0.11 -31.33
N LEU A 429 9.00 1.24 -30.61
CA LEU A 429 8.33 1.44 -29.33
C LEU A 429 6.81 1.43 -29.53
N ARG A 430 6.14 0.48 -28.90
CA ARG A 430 4.68 0.32 -28.99
C ARG A 430 4.05 0.16 -27.62
N LEU A 431 2.79 0.55 -27.49
CA LEU A 431 1.97 0.20 -26.33
C LEU A 431 1.42 -1.22 -26.50
N ARG A 432 1.45 -2.01 -25.43
CA ARG A 432 0.81 -3.33 -25.38
C ARG A 432 -0.68 -3.23 -25.73
N ARG A 433 -1.37 -2.26 -25.10
CA ARG A 433 -2.73 -1.86 -25.46
C ARG A 433 -2.66 -0.57 -26.28
N PRO A 434 -3.04 -0.58 -27.58
CA PRO A 434 -3.08 0.64 -28.39
C PRO A 434 -4.00 1.70 -27.78
N ARG A 435 -3.77 2.97 -28.13
CA ARG A 435 -4.54 4.12 -27.59
C ARG A 435 -6.05 3.90 -27.62
N ALA A 436 -6.62 3.53 -28.76
CA ALA A 436 -8.06 3.29 -28.89
C ALA A 436 -8.56 2.26 -27.86
N GLY A 437 -7.89 1.11 -27.79
CA GLY A 437 -8.25 0.07 -26.83
C GLY A 437 -8.06 0.48 -25.36
N TYR A 438 -7.13 1.38 -25.04
CA TYR A 438 -6.96 1.90 -23.68
C TYR A 438 -8.07 2.90 -23.31
N LEU A 439 -8.50 3.74 -24.26
CA LEU A 439 -9.65 4.64 -24.06
C LEU A 439 -10.96 3.84 -23.84
N ASP A 440 -11.14 2.72 -24.54
CA ASP A 440 -12.26 1.81 -24.30
C ASP A 440 -12.21 1.20 -22.89
N ASP A 441 -11.03 0.80 -22.42
CA ASP A 441 -10.86 0.27 -21.07
C ASP A 441 -11.15 1.35 -20.01
N ILE A 442 -10.78 2.62 -20.24
CA ILE A 442 -11.17 3.75 -19.36
C ILE A 442 -12.70 3.92 -19.33
N ALA A 443 -13.37 3.84 -20.48
CA ALA A 443 -14.83 3.95 -20.53
C ALA A 443 -15.51 2.87 -19.67
N ARG A 444 -15.00 1.64 -19.72
CA ARG A 444 -15.47 0.53 -18.87
C ARG A 444 -15.15 0.74 -17.39
N CYS A 445 -13.99 1.31 -17.05
CA CYS A 445 -13.71 1.74 -15.68
C CYS A 445 -14.78 2.73 -15.19
N LEU A 446 -15.12 3.74 -15.99
CA LEU A 446 -16.14 4.74 -15.63
C LEU A 446 -17.53 4.11 -15.46
N GLU A 447 -17.89 3.09 -16.24
CA GLU A 447 -19.12 2.31 -16.05
C GLU A 447 -19.11 1.58 -14.70
N HIS A 448 -18.04 0.86 -14.38
CA HIS A 448 -17.89 0.17 -13.09
C HIS A 448 -17.99 1.13 -11.89
N LEU A 449 -17.40 2.32 -12.00
CA LEU A 449 -17.51 3.37 -10.99
C LEU A 449 -18.96 3.85 -10.84
N ARG A 450 -19.67 4.11 -11.94
CA ARG A 450 -21.07 4.53 -11.91
C ARG A 450 -21.98 3.45 -11.30
N ASP A 451 -21.68 2.18 -11.53
CA ASP A 451 -22.46 1.07 -10.99
C ASP A 451 -22.13 0.71 -9.54
N GLY A 452 -21.15 1.39 -8.94
CA GLY A 452 -20.75 1.17 -7.54
C GLY A 452 -19.87 -0.05 -7.34
N GLU A 453 -19.29 -0.62 -8.40
CA GLU A 453 -18.39 -1.78 -8.30
C GLU A 453 -17.02 -1.40 -7.71
N SER A 454 -16.65 -0.13 -7.81
CA SER A 454 -15.40 0.45 -7.29
C SER A 454 -15.58 1.97 -7.10
N TYR A 455 -14.62 2.60 -6.42
CA TYR A 455 -14.51 4.04 -6.18
C TYR A 455 -13.38 4.68 -7.00
N GLU A 456 -12.33 3.91 -7.30
CA GLU A 456 -11.16 4.30 -8.11
C GLU A 456 -10.54 3.04 -8.71
N LEU A 457 -10.11 3.09 -9.97
CA LEU A 457 -9.33 2.01 -10.61
C LEU A 457 -8.03 2.55 -11.20
N CYS A 458 -6.88 2.09 -10.73
CA CYS A 458 -5.57 2.43 -11.30
C CYS A 458 -5.28 1.54 -12.52
N LEU A 459 -5.77 1.96 -13.69
CA LEU A 459 -5.64 1.25 -14.95
C LEU A 459 -4.24 1.43 -15.54
N THR A 460 -3.60 0.33 -15.92
CA THR A 460 -2.21 0.34 -16.40
C THR A 460 -2.05 -0.14 -17.84
N ASN A 461 -0.90 0.21 -18.42
CA ASN A 461 -0.45 -0.22 -19.73
C ASN A 461 1.08 -0.38 -19.71
N GLN A 462 1.64 -0.88 -20.80
CA GLN A 462 3.07 -1.11 -20.92
C GLN A 462 3.57 -0.68 -22.29
N LEU A 463 4.70 0.05 -22.33
CA LEU A 463 5.45 0.27 -23.55
C LEU A 463 6.50 -0.82 -23.72
N GLU A 464 6.70 -1.27 -24.95
CA GLU A 464 7.60 -2.38 -25.29
C GLU A 464 8.41 -2.04 -26.56
N THR A 465 9.69 -2.39 -26.56
CA THR A 465 10.61 -2.27 -27.69
C THR A 465 11.65 -3.40 -27.63
N ALA A 466 12.20 -3.79 -28.78
CA ALA A 466 13.27 -4.76 -28.87
C ALA A 466 14.65 -4.20 -28.45
N ALA A 467 14.75 -2.90 -28.17
CA ALA A 467 15.98 -2.25 -27.70
C ALA A 467 16.47 -2.84 -26.37
N ARG A 468 17.79 -3.06 -26.27
CA ARG A 468 18.47 -3.72 -25.13
C ARG A 468 19.68 -2.89 -24.69
N PRO A 469 19.48 -1.70 -24.13
CA PRO A 469 20.59 -0.90 -23.65
C PRO A 469 21.33 -1.63 -22.51
N ASP A 470 22.60 -1.29 -22.29
CA ASP A 470 23.28 -1.73 -21.07
C ASP A 470 22.51 -1.19 -19.84
N PRO A 471 22.11 -2.05 -18.88
CA PRO A 471 21.27 -1.61 -17.77
C PRO A 471 21.91 -0.53 -16.90
N LEU A 472 23.24 -0.53 -16.74
CA LEU A 472 23.93 0.49 -15.95
C LEU A 472 23.96 1.82 -16.73
N ALA A 473 24.27 1.81 -18.02
CA ALA A 473 24.19 2.99 -18.86
C ALA A 473 22.78 3.60 -18.88
N PHE A 474 21.75 2.77 -19.07
CA PHE A 474 20.34 3.17 -19.02
C PHE A 474 19.99 3.80 -17.67
N TYR A 475 20.35 3.15 -16.56
CA TYR A 475 20.06 3.66 -15.23
C TYR A 475 20.75 5.00 -14.96
N ARG A 476 22.01 5.17 -15.38
CA ARG A 476 22.73 6.45 -15.25
C ARG A 476 22.06 7.58 -16.03
N ALA A 477 21.56 7.29 -17.24
CA ALA A 477 20.77 8.25 -18.01
C ALA A 477 19.46 8.58 -17.28
N LEU A 478 18.71 7.58 -16.82
CA LEU A 478 17.48 7.77 -16.05
C LEU A 478 17.70 8.60 -14.78
N ARG A 479 18.75 8.29 -14.01
CA ARG A 479 19.14 8.99 -12.78
C ARG A 479 19.37 10.49 -12.98
N ARG A 480 19.97 10.89 -14.11
CA ARG A 480 20.17 12.31 -14.47
C ARG A 480 18.88 13.01 -14.92
N ARG A 481 17.94 12.29 -15.51
CA ARG A 481 16.70 12.85 -16.10
C ARG A 481 15.54 12.91 -15.10
N SER A 482 15.46 11.92 -14.23
CA SER A 482 14.42 11.77 -13.22
C SER A 482 15.08 11.28 -11.93
N PRO A 483 15.75 12.16 -11.17
CA PRO A 483 16.19 11.80 -9.83
C PRO A 483 14.97 11.59 -8.92
N ALA A 484 15.03 10.58 -8.08
CA ALA A 484 13.94 10.19 -7.18
C ALA A 484 14.47 9.71 -5.81
N PRO A 485 13.69 9.86 -4.73
CA PRO A 485 14.06 9.42 -3.39
C PRO A 485 14.20 7.89 -3.26
N TYR A 486 13.49 7.12 -4.09
CA TYR A 486 13.52 5.66 -4.09
C TYR A 486 13.93 5.10 -5.46
N ALA A 487 14.95 5.71 -6.09
CA ALA A 487 15.51 5.19 -7.32
C ALA A 487 16.28 3.89 -7.05
N ALA A 488 16.35 2.99 -8.04
CA ALA A 488 17.10 1.76 -7.89
C ALA A 488 17.54 1.15 -9.23
N LEU A 489 18.70 0.48 -9.19
CA LEU A 489 19.12 -0.49 -10.20
C LEU A 489 19.23 -1.87 -9.55
N LEU A 490 18.46 -2.86 -10.02
CA LEU A 490 18.60 -4.25 -9.63
C LEU A 490 19.01 -5.09 -10.83
N ARG A 491 19.99 -5.97 -10.66
CA ARG A 491 20.44 -6.94 -11.67
C ARG A 491 20.29 -8.34 -11.13
N PHE A 492 19.72 -9.22 -11.95
CA PHE A 492 19.49 -10.63 -11.62
C PHE A 492 20.07 -11.59 -12.68
N GLY A 493 21.12 -11.16 -13.37
CA GLY A 493 21.76 -11.89 -14.47
C GLY A 493 20.96 -11.79 -15.77
N GLU A 494 19.80 -12.44 -15.83
CA GLU A 494 18.99 -12.59 -17.05
C GLU A 494 18.09 -11.40 -17.37
N PHE A 495 17.82 -10.55 -16.37
CA PHE A 495 17.16 -9.25 -16.53
C PHE A 495 17.66 -8.25 -15.50
N ALA A 496 17.35 -6.98 -15.76
CA ALA A 496 17.61 -5.87 -14.86
C ALA A 496 16.37 -4.98 -14.71
N ILE A 497 16.27 -4.29 -13.57
CA ILE A 497 15.22 -3.34 -13.24
C ILE A 497 15.89 -1.99 -13.00
N ALA A 498 15.45 -0.95 -13.70
CA ALA A 498 15.88 0.43 -13.49
C ALA A 498 14.65 1.27 -13.09
N SER A 499 14.62 1.74 -11.85
CA SER A 499 13.48 2.42 -11.23
C SER A 499 13.83 3.85 -10.80
N SER A 500 12.87 4.76 -10.95
CA SER A 500 12.91 6.15 -10.48
C SER A 500 11.63 6.47 -9.70
N SER A 501 11.34 5.66 -8.67
CA SER A 501 10.08 5.77 -7.94
C SER A 501 10.08 6.96 -6.97
N PRO A 502 9.07 7.84 -7.01
CA PRO A 502 8.90 8.90 -6.02
C PRO A 502 8.14 8.44 -4.77
N GLU A 503 7.47 7.29 -4.79
CA GLU A 503 6.46 6.92 -3.79
C GLU A 503 6.90 5.76 -2.91
N ARG A 504 6.86 5.98 -1.60
CA ARG A 504 7.08 4.92 -0.61
C ARG A 504 5.80 4.11 -0.45
N PHE A 505 5.90 2.80 -0.64
CA PHE A 505 4.83 1.87 -0.34
C PHE A 505 4.68 1.73 1.19
N LEU A 506 5.75 1.30 1.86
CA LEU A 506 5.72 0.95 3.27
C LEU A 506 7.12 1.02 3.87
N LYS A 507 7.25 1.67 5.02
CA LYS A 507 8.42 1.62 5.90
C LYS A 507 8.02 1.04 7.25
N ILE A 508 8.85 0.15 7.79
CA ILE A 508 8.73 -0.43 9.12
C ILE A 508 10.11 -0.31 9.76
N ASP A 509 10.21 0.33 10.92
CA ASP A 509 11.47 0.39 11.66
C ASP A 509 11.69 -0.87 12.53
N PRO A 510 12.89 -1.08 13.11
CA PRO A 510 13.16 -2.24 13.96
C PRO A 510 12.24 -2.38 15.18
N ASP A 511 11.64 -1.28 15.64
CA ASP A 511 10.73 -1.23 16.80
C ASP A 511 9.26 -1.48 16.40
N GLY A 512 8.99 -1.67 15.11
CA GLY A 512 7.67 -1.99 14.58
C GLY A 512 6.79 -0.76 14.31
N ALA A 513 7.35 0.45 14.29
CA ALA A 513 6.60 1.62 13.84
C ALA A 513 6.49 1.58 12.31
N VAL A 514 5.25 1.69 11.82
CA VAL A 514 4.91 1.59 10.40
C VAL A 514 4.59 2.96 9.84
N GLU A 515 4.99 3.21 8.61
CA GLU A 515 4.65 4.42 7.85
C GLU A 515 4.36 4.08 6.37
N SER A 516 3.31 4.67 5.82
CA SER A 516 3.04 4.70 4.38
C SER A 516 2.73 6.13 3.94
N ARG A 517 3.10 6.48 2.69
CA ARG A 517 3.05 7.85 2.16
C ARG A 517 2.36 7.89 0.80
N PRO A 518 1.03 7.74 0.76
CA PRO A 518 0.29 7.84 -0.49
C PRO A 518 0.38 9.25 -1.08
N ILE A 519 0.67 9.30 -2.38
CA ILE A 519 0.76 10.55 -3.17
C ILE A 519 -0.35 10.52 -4.23
N LYS A 520 -1.17 11.58 -4.29
CA LYS A 520 -2.21 11.74 -5.33
C LYS A 520 -2.30 13.21 -5.69
N GLY A 521 -2.15 13.55 -6.97
CA GLY A 521 -2.06 14.93 -7.44
C GLY A 521 -0.63 15.46 -7.50
N THR A 522 -0.27 16.07 -8.62
CA THR A 522 1.06 16.65 -8.86
C THR A 522 0.91 17.89 -9.72
N ALA A 523 1.56 18.98 -9.32
CA ALA A 523 1.62 20.21 -10.11
C ALA A 523 3.08 20.57 -10.43
N PRO A 524 3.36 21.20 -11.59
CA PRO A 524 4.69 21.70 -11.89
C PRO A 524 5.06 22.84 -10.92
N ARG A 525 6.36 23.14 -10.83
CA ARG A 525 6.83 24.38 -10.19
C ARG A 525 6.54 25.59 -11.08
N GLY A 526 6.23 26.72 -10.45
CA GLY A 526 6.05 27.99 -11.14
C GLY A 526 7.38 28.58 -11.62
N ARG A 527 7.32 29.42 -12.66
CA ARG A 527 8.49 30.17 -13.15
C ARG A 527 8.83 31.36 -12.27
N THR A 528 7.84 31.82 -11.48
CA THR A 528 7.97 32.89 -10.50
C THR A 528 7.40 32.44 -9.14
N PRO A 529 7.79 33.05 -8.01
CA PRO A 529 7.22 32.71 -6.69
C PRO A 529 5.69 32.84 -6.64
N ALA A 530 5.12 33.87 -7.27
CA ALA A 530 3.68 34.09 -7.29
C ALA A 530 2.94 32.98 -8.08
N GLU A 531 3.46 32.61 -9.25
CA GLU A 531 2.92 31.49 -10.03
C GLU A 531 3.08 30.16 -9.29
N ASP A 532 4.19 29.96 -8.58
CA ASP A 532 4.45 28.76 -7.79
C ASP A 532 3.44 28.60 -6.64
N ASP A 533 3.11 29.72 -5.98
CA ASP A 533 2.11 29.76 -4.92
C ASP A 533 0.68 29.56 -5.45
N GLU A 534 0.37 30.09 -6.63
CA GLU A 534 -0.92 29.88 -7.29
C GLU A 534 -1.13 28.41 -7.69
N LEU A 535 -0.13 27.79 -8.32
CA LEU A 535 -0.16 26.36 -8.69
C LEU A 535 -0.32 25.47 -7.45
N ARG A 536 0.38 25.80 -6.36
CA ARG A 536 0.25 25.11 -5.08
C ARG A 536 -1.15 25.26 -4.48
N ALA A 537 -1.69 26.48 -4.44
CA ALA A 537 -3.02 26.75 -3.92
C ALA A 537 -4.10 26.04 -4.74
N ARG A 538 -3.93 25.99 -6.07
CA ARG A 538 -4.82 25.27 -6.98
C ARG A 538 -4.82 23.76 -6.72
N LEU A 539 -3.64 23.15 -6.53
CA LEU A 539 -3.53 21.73 -6.16
C LEU A 539 -4.16 21.46 -4.78
N ALA A 540 -3.92 22.33 -3.80
CA ALA A 540 -4.49 22.19 -2.45
C ALA A 540 -6.04 22.26 -2.44
N ALA A 541 -6.63 23.01 -3.37
CA ALA A 541 -8.07 23.20 -3.51
C ALA A 541 -8.74 22.21 -4.49
N SER A 542 -7.97 21.35 -5.15
CA SER A 542 -8.50 20.40 -6.14
C SER A 542 -9.37 19.33 -5.47
N GLU A 543 -10.68 19.37 -5.72
CA GLU A 543 -11.63 18.37 -5.20
C GLU A 543 -11.28 16.95 -5.68
N LYS A 544 -10.89 16.81 -6.97
CA LYS A 544 -10.47 15.53 -7.58
C LYS A 544 -9.29 14.93 -6.82
N ASP A 545 -8.18 15.68 -6.70
CA ASP A 545 -6.95 15.17 -6.10
C ASP A 545 -7.13 14.86 -4.61
N ARG A 546 -7.93 15.66 -3.90
CA ARG A 546 -8.28 15.42 -2.50
C ARG A 546 -9.12 14.16 -2.32
N ALA A 547 -10.12 13.95 -3.17
CA ALA A 547 -10.97 12.77 -3.12
C ALA A 547 -10.17 11.49 -3.41
N GLU A 548 -9.32 11.51 -4.43
CA GLU A 548 -8.37 10.42 -4.73
C GLU A 548 -7.45 10.13 -3.55
N ASN A 549 -6.83 11.17 -2.98
CA ASN A 549 -5.95 10.99 -1.83
C ASN A 549 -6.70 10.40 -0.64
N LEU A 550 -7.92 10.86 -0.37
CA LEU A 550 -8.74 10.40 0.75
C LEU A 550 -9.06 8.90 0.65
N MET A 551 -9.48 8.45 -0.54
CA MET A 551 -9.76 7.03 -0.81
C MET A 551 -8.57 6.15 -0.48
N ILE A 552 -7.37 6.54 -0.92
CA ILE A 552 -6.15 5.77 -0.65
C ILE A 552 -5.74 5.87 0.81
N VAL A 553 -5.87 7.03 1.46
CA VAL A 553 -5.57 7.17 2.90
C VAL A 553 -6.46 6.26 3.74
N ASP A 554 -7.77 6.25 3.50
CA ASP A 554 -8.68 5.38 4.25
C ASP A 554 -8.42 3.89 3.98
N LEU A 555 -8.06 3.53 2.75
CA LEU A 555 -7.64 2.17 2.39
C LEU A 555 -6.34 1.77 3.12
N VAL A 556 -5.34 2.65 3.15
CA VAL A 556 -4.06 2.37 3.85
C VAL A 556 -4.29 2.27 5.35
N ARG A 557 -5.14 3.12 5.95
CA ARG A 557 -5.53 2.99 7.36
C ARG A 557 -6.15 1.62 7.63
N ASN A 558 -7.05 1.15 6.76
CA ASN A 558 -7.67 -0.17 6.87
C ASN A 558 -6.63 -1.29 6.79
N ASP A 559 -5.73 -1.23 5.82
CA ASP A 559 -4.67 -2.22 5.65
C ASP A 559 -3.80 -2.33 6.92
N LEU A 560 -3.35 -1.19 7.44
CA LEU A 560 -2.54 -1.15 8.67
C LEU A 560 -3.34 -1.61 9.88
N SER A 561 -4.62 -1.26 9.98
CA SER A 561 -5.49 -1.68 11.08
C SER A 561 -5.66 -3.20 11.19
N ARG A 562 -5.37 -3.98 10.15
CA ARG A 562 -5.35 -5.45 10.22
C ARG A 562 -4.19 -6.00 11.05
N VAL A 563 -3.08 -5.27 11.17
CA VAL A 563 -1.81 -5.74 11.78
C VAL A 563 -1.27 -4.84 12.88
N CYS A 564 -1.77 -3.60 12.98
CA CYS A 564 -1.37 -2.64 14.00
C CYS A 564 -2.24 -2.70 15.25
N GLU A 565 -1.70 -2.17 16.36
CA GLU A 565 -2.40 -2.00 17.62
C GLU A 565 -3.61 -1.07 17.47
N VAL A 566 -4.70 -1.39 18.16
CA VAL A 566 -5.92 -0.56 18.17
C VAL A 566 -5.58 0.85 18.67
N GLY A 567 -5.94 1.87 17.88
CA GLY A 567 -5.70 3.27 18.23
C GLY A 567 -4.27 3.78 17.96
N SER A 568 -3.38 2.94 17.44
CA SER A 568 -2.05 3.36 16.98
C SER A 568 -2.09 3.96 15.56
N VAL A 569 -3.04 3.54 14.72
CA VAL A 569 -3.16 3.99 13.33
C VAL A 569 -3.65 5.45 13.27
N ARG A 570 -2.79 6.35 12.79
CA ARG A 570 -3.01 7.81 12.75
C ARG A 570 -2.56 8.40 11.42
N VAL A 571 -3.12 9.56 11.08
CA VAL A 571 -2.75 10.32 9.88
C VAL A 571 -2.19 11.68 10.30
N PRO A 572 -0.91 11.75 10.73
CA PRO A 572 -0.31 13.01 11.19
C PRO A 572 -0.21 14.10 10.11
N GLN A 573 -0.26 13.73 8.84
CA GLN A 573 -0.20 14.63 7.69
C GLN A 573 -1.29 14.19 6.70
N LEU A 574 -2.25 15.07 6.39
CA LEU A 574 -3.39 14.73 5.52
C LEU A 574 -3.52 15.76 4.40
N MET A 575 -3.31 15.32 3.17
CA MET A 575 -3.46 16.12 1.94
C MET A 575 -2.66 17.43 2.01
N GLU A 576 -1.42 17.35 2.48
CA GLU A 576 -0.54 18.51 2.50
C GLU A 576 0.20 18.64 1.18
N VAL A 577 0.25 19.85 0.62
CA VAL A 577 1.02 20.11 -0.59
C VAL A 577 2.47 20.43 -0.23
N LEU A 578 3.35 19.47 -0.49
CA LEU A 578 4.78 19.58 -0.29
C LEU A 578 5.47 20.11 -1.55
N ARG A 579 6.45 21.00 -1.34
CA ARG A 579 7.29 21.56 -2.41
C ARG A 579 8.54 20.71 -2.57
N TYR A 580 8.78 20.19 -3.78
CA TYR A 580 10.03 19.55 -4.17
C TYR A 580 10.78 20.40 -5.19
N ALA A 581 11.99 19.99 -5.54
CA ALA A 581 12.83 20.70 -6.50
C ALA A 581 12.13 20.95 -7.85
N THR A 582 11.38 19.97 -8.35
CA THR A 582 10.80 20.00 -9.71
C THR A 582 9.28 20.00 -9.77
N VAL A 583 8.60 19.68 -8.67
CA VAL A 583 7.13 19.58 -8.60
C VAL A 583 6.58 19.96 -7.22
N HIS A 584 5.28 20.27 -7.16
CA HIS A 584 4.47 20.18 -5.95
C HIS A 584 3.76 18.82 -5.90
N GLN A 585 3.65 18.21 -4.73
CA GLN A 585 2.91 16.96 -4.57
C GLN A 585 1.97 17.04 -3.37
N LEU A 586 0.76 16.51 -3.52
CA LEU A 586 -0.19 16.37 -2.43
C LEU A 586 0.04 15.00 -1.77
N GLU A 587 0.63 15.03 -0.57
CA GLU A 587 1.07 13.85 0.18
C GLU A 587 0.31 13.74 1.50
N SER A 588 -0.06 12.51 1.82
CA SER A 588 -0.53 12.12 3.16
C SER A 588 0.42 11.14 3.79
N ARG A 589 0.45 11.08 5.12
CA ARG A 589 1.28 10.16 5.89
C ARG A 589 0.40 9.38 6.86
N VAL A 590 0.37 8.06 6.71
CA VAL A 590 -0.33 7.14 7.62
C VAL A 590 0.71 6.41 8.45
N ARG A 591 0.56 6.45 9.78
CA ARG A 591 1.45 5.75 10.73
C ARG A 591 0.67 4.77 11.58
N GLY A 592 1.33 3.73 12.08
CA GLY A 592 0.79 2.79 13.04
C GLY A 592 1.90 2.10 13.83
N GLN A 593 1.54 1.35 14.87
CA GLN A 593 2.46 0.49 15.61
C GLN A 593 2.05 -0.96 15.38
N LEU A 594 2.96 -1.81 14.91
CA LEU A 594 2.68 -3.25 14.78
C LEU A 594 2.29 -3.83 16.13
N ARG A 595 1.33 -4.75 16.12
CA ARG A 595 1.03 -5.53 17.33
C ARG A 595 2.24 -6.36 17.74
N PRO A 596 2.41 -6.66 19.03
CA PRO A 596 3.52 -7.48 19.52
C PRO A 596 3.61 -8.88 18.91
N ASP A 597 2.49 -9.41 18.37
CA ASP A 597 2.38 -10.71 17.73
C ASP A 597 2.52 -10.67 16.20
N ALA A 598 2.61 -9.48 15.60
CA ALA A 598 2.75 -9.30 14.16
C ALA A 598 4.22 -9.12 13.76
N ARG A 599 4.63 -9.74 12.65
CA ARG A 599 5.97 -9.56 12.07
C ARG A 599 5.94 -8.50 10.95
N PRO A 600 7.08 -7.86 10.61
CA PRO A 600 7.13 -6.89 9.52
C PRO A 600 6.59 -7.42 8.19
N VAL A 601 6.88 -8.68 7.86
CA VAL A 601 6.38 -9.33 6.63
C VAL A 601 4.86 -9.53 6.63
N ASP A 602 4.22 -9.67 7.79
CA ASP A 602 2.76 -9.76 7.90
C ASP A 602 2.11 -8.41 7.53
N CYS A 603 2.77 -7.31 7.86
CA CYS A 603 2.33 -5.98 7.47
C CYS A 603 2.48 -5.73 5.97
N VAL A 604 3.62 -6.14 5.39
CA VAL A 604 3.78 -6.14 3.92
C VAL A 604 2.66 -6.96 3.27
N ARG A 605 2.40 -8.19 3.73
CA ARG A 605 1.32 -9.05 3.22
C ARG A 605 -0.06 -8.41 3.34
N ALA A 606 -0.35 -7.73 4.46
CA ALA A 606 -1.65 -7.11 4.71
C ALA A 606 -1.91 -5.87 3.83
N ALA A 607 -0.88 -5.09 3.53
CA ALA A 607 -0.99 -3.87 2.74
C ALA A 607 -0.83 -4.10 1.23
N PHE A 608 -0.19 -5.19 0.80
CA PHE A 608 0.12 -5.44 -0.61
C PHE A 608 -1.09 -5.92 -1.43
N PRO A 609 -1.23 -5.51 -2.70
CA PRO A 609 -0.47 -4.45 -3.40
C PRO A 609 -0.81 -3.05 -2.90
N GLY A 610 0.08 -2.09 -3.18
CA GLY A 610 -0.13 -0.69 -2.79
C GLY A 610 -1.44 -0.11 -3.32
N GLY A 611 -2.17 0.59 -2.43
CA GLY A 611 -3.47 1.18 -2.74
C GLY A 611 -3.46 2.11 -3.96
N SER A 612 -2.43 2.93 -4.09
CA SER A 612 -2.24 3.88 -5.21
C SER A 612 -2.11 3.20 -6.58
N MET A 613 -1.72 1.93 -6.61
CA MET A 613 -1.58 1.12 -7.82
C MET A 613 -2.70 0.08 -7.99
N THR A 614 -3.76 0.16 -7.20
CA THR A 614 -4.92 -0.71 -7.31
C THR A 614 -6.17 0.15 -7.40
N GLY A 615 -6.65 0.62 -6.26
CA GLY A 615 -7.89 1.37 -6.08
C GLY A 615 -8.71 0.77 -4.95
N ALA A 616 -9.91 1.29 -4.75
CA ALA A 616 -10.76 0.96 -3.60
C ALA A 616 -12.19 0.66 -4.06
N PRO A 617 -12.86 -0.40 -3.55
CA PRO A 617 -12.34 -1.43 -2.65
C PRO A 617 -11.35 -2.37 -3.35
N LYS A 618 -10.21 -2.67 -2.69
CA LYS A 618 -9.04 -3.33 -3.28
C LYS A 618 -9.36 -4.66 -3.96
N ARG A 619 -10.08 -5.56 -3.29
CA ARG A 619 -10.35 -6.91 -3.82
C ARG A 619 -11.13 -6.86 -5.13
N ARG A 620 -12.29 -6.19 -5.13
CA ARG A 620 -13.13 -6.06 -6.32
C ARG A 620 -12.43 -5.27 -7.43
N THR A 621 -11.71 -4.21 -7.06
CA THR A 621 -10.98 -3.38 -8.03
C THR A 621 -9.89 -4.17 -8.75
N VAL A 622 -9.12 -5.00 -8.03
CA VAL A 622 -8.10 -5.87 -8.64
C VAL A 622 -8.72 -6.90 -9.59
N GLU A 623 -9.87 -7.48 -9.24
CA GLU A 623 -10.59 -8.41 -10.14
C GLU A 623 -11.04 -7.73 -11.45
N LEU A 624 -11.54 -6.49 -11.36
CA LEU A 624 -11.91 -5.68 -12.53
C LEU A 624 -10.69 -5.32 -13.39
N LEU A 625 -9.61 -4.87 -12.76
CA LEU A 625 -8.36 -4.53 -13.44
C LEU A 625 -7.78 -5.75 -14.17
N ASP A 626 -7.75 -6.92 -13.53
CA ASP A 626 -7.29 -8.16 -14.16
C ASP A 626 -8.12 -8.52 -15.40
N ALA A 627 -9.43 -8.25 -15.39
CA ALA A 627 -10.31 -8.50 -16.53
C ALA A 627 -10.15 -7.48 -17.67
N LEU A 628 -9.77 -6.23 -17.36
CA LEU A 628 -9.57 -5.16 -18.32
C LEU A 628 -8.18 -5.23 -18.97
N GLU A 629 -7.14 -5.46 -18.15
CA GLU A 629 -5.76 -5.43 -18.60
C GLU A 629 -5.40 -6.67 -19.43
N PRO A 630 -4.64 -6.51 -20.54
CA PRO A 630 -4.38 -7.60 -21.48
C PRO A 630 -3.31 -8.61 -21.01
N GLY A 631 -2.68 -8.38 -19.85
CA GLY A 631 -1.62 -9.24 -19.34
C GLY A 631 -1.11 -8.80 -17.98
N ALA A 632 -0.23 -9.61 -17.38
CA ALA A 632 0.34 -9.34 -16.07
C ALA A 632 1.12 -8.02 -16.03
N ARG A 633 1.10 -7.37 -14.85
CA ARG A 633 1.94 -6.18 -14.60
C ARG A 633 3.39 -6.56 -14.26
N GLY A 634 3.60 -7.77 -13.73
CA GLY A 634 4.92 -8.30 -13.40
C GLY A 634 5.62 -7.45 -12.34
N VAL A 635 6.80 -6.93 -12.66
CA VAL A 635 7.57 -6.06 -11.74
C VAL A 635 6.85 -4.73 -11.48
N TYR A 636 6.19 -4.16 -12.50
CA TYR A 636 5.47 -2.88 -12.38
C TYR A 636 4.27 -2.99 -11.45
N SER A 637 3.94 -1.90 -10.73
CA SER A 637 2.91 -1.86 -9.67
C SER A 637 3.16 -2.74 -8.46
N GLY A 638 4.30 -3.44 -8.41
CA GLY A 638 4.77 -4.18 -7.24
C GLY A 638 5.41 -3.28 -6.19
N ALA A 639 6.30 -3.86 -5.39
CA ALA A 639 7.12 -3.16 -4.41
C ALA A 639 8.62 -3.49 -4.59
N LEU A 640 9.50 -2.53 -4.32
CA LEU A 640 10.95 -2.69 -4.45
C LEU A 640 11.68 -2.00 -3.30
N GLY A 641 12.65 -2.69 -2.72
CA GLY A 641 13.47 -2.16 -1.63
C GLY A 641 14.15 -3.27 -0.85
N TYR A 642 14.11 -3.19 0.49
CA TYR A 642 14.78 -4.16 1.35
C TYR A 642 13.93 -4.66 2.54
N LEU A 643 14.30 -5.84 3.02
CA LEU A 643 13.94 -6.40 4.32
C LEU A 643 15.26 -6.68 5.08
N SER A 644 15.53 -5.87 6.10
CA SER A 644 16.78 -5.84 6.86
C SER A 644 16.84 -6.94 7.90
N LEU A 645 18.05 -7.42 8.21
CA LEU A 645 18.28 -8.34 9.32
C LEU A 645 18.02 -7.71 10.70
N SER A 646 17.96 -6.37 10.77
CA SER A 646 17.55 -5.63 11.97
C SER A 646 16.04 -5.71 12.24
N GLY A 647 15.25 -6.24 11.30
CA GLY A 647 13.78 -6.23 11.34
C GLY A 647 13.15 -5.08 10.56
N ALA A 648 13.94 -4.10 10.12
CA ALA A 648 13.42 -2.98 9.34
C ALA A 648 13.04 -3.37 7.91
N VAL A 649 12.07 -2.66 7.34
CA VAL A 649 11.61 -2.80 5.95
C VAL A 649 11.47 -1.40 5.36
N ASP A 650 11.96 -1.16 4.14
CA ASP A 650 11.62 0.04 3.37
C ASP A 650 11.41 -0.36 1.92
N LEU A 651 10.18 -0.18 1.46
CA LEU A 651 9.72 -0.59 0.14
C LEU A 651 9.08 0.62 -0.56
N SER A 652 9.48 0.84 -1.81
CA SER A 652 8.87 1.78 -2.74
C SER A 652 7.83 1.10 -3.62
N ILE A 653 6.85 1.86 -4.11
CA ILE A 653 5.96 1.39 -5.18
C ILE A 653 6.78 1.30 -6.47
N VAL A 654 6.60 0.24 -7.26
CA VAL A 654 7.30 0.09 -8.54
C VAL A 654 6.58 0.84 -9.65
N ILE A 655 6.91 2.13 -9.76
CA ILE A 655 6.46 3.04 -10.81
C ILE A 655 7.66 3.79 -11.40
N ARG A 656 7.49 4.33 -12.61
CA ARG A 656 8.57 4.95 -13.40
C ARG A 656 9.76 3.99 -13.50
N THR A 657 9.48 2.77 -13.96
CA THR A 657 10.41 1.64 -13.95
C THR A 657 10.49 0.99 -15.33
N ALA A 658 11.71 0.67 -15.75
CA ALA A 658 11.98 -0.17 -16.90
C ALA A 658 12.49 -1.55 -16.47
N VAL A 659 12.07 -2.59 -17.19
CA VAL A 659 12.64 -3.94 -17.10
C VAL A 659 13.33 -4.25 -18.42
N ILE A 660 14.62 -4.59 -18.35
CA ILE A 660 15.50 -4.82 -19.50
C ILE A 660 15.94 -6.27 -19.48
N ASP A 661 15.71 -7.00 -20.56
CA ASP A 661 16.12 -8.40 -20.69
C ASP A 661 16.46 -8.79 -22.14
N ALA A 662 16.74 -10.08 -22.36
CA ALA A 662 17.12 -10.61 -23.67
C ALA A 662 16.04 -10.48 -24.76
N ALA A 663 14.78 -10.18 -24.44
CA ALA A 663 13.74 -9.89 -25.44
C ALA A 663 13.69 -8.41 -25.82
N GLY A 664 14.11 -7.50 -24.93
CA GLY A 664 14.01 -6.06 -25.12
C GLY A 664 13.78 -5.31 -23.81
N THR A 665 13.23 -4.10 -23.92
CA THR A 665 12.91 -3.23 -22.80
C THR A 665 11.40 -3.04 -22.68
N SER A 666 10.91 -3.09 -21.45
CA SER A 666 9.52 -2.77 -21.11
C SER A 666 9.44 -1.66 -20.08
N ILE A 667 8.47 -0.76 -20.24
CA ILE A 667 8.22 0.38 -19.35
C ILE A 667 6.75 0.34 -18.95
N GLY A 668 6.46 0.14 -17.66
CA GLY A 668 5.09 0.21 -17.15
C GLY A 668 4.63 1.65 -16.97
N THR A 669 3.35 1.90 -17.26
CA THR A 669 2.70 3.20 -17.02
C THR A 669 1.22 3.03 -16.66
N GLY A 670 0.61 4.04 -16.04
CA GLY A 670 -0.78 3.96 -15.60
C GLY A 670 -1.25 5.19 -14.83
N GLY A 671 -2.56 5.22 -14.55
CA GLY A 671 -3.22 6.33 -13.88
C GLY A 671 -4.49 5.88 -13.18
N ALA A 672 -4.88 6.64 -12.15
CA ALA A 672 -6.12 6.42 -11.43
C ALA A 672 -7.29 6.94 -12.27
N ILE A 673 -8.26 6.07 -12.53
CA ILE A 673 -9.53 6.43 -13.15
C ILE A 673 -10.54 6.63 -12.03
N VAL A 674 -10.98 7.87 -11.89
CA VAL A 674 -12.12 8.30 -11.07
C VAL A 674 -13.26 8.81 -11.94
N THR A 675 -14.41 9.06 -11.35
CA THR A 675 -15.65 9.46 -12.07
C THR A 675 -15.54 10.80 -12.82
N GLN A 676 -14.59 11.65 -12.42
CA GLN A 676 -14.28 12.94 -13.05
C GLN A 676 -13.19 12.85 -14.14
N SER A 677 -12.72 11.64 -14.46
CA SER A 677 -11.61 11.45 -15.43
C SER A 677 -12.06 11.72 -16.86
N ASP A 678 -11.19 12.41 -17.61
CA ASP A 678 -11.34 12.58 -19.06
C ASP A 678 -10.43 11.57 -19.77
N PRO A 679 -10.97 10.63 -20.58
CA PRO A 679 -10.17 9.55 -21.16
C PRO A 679 -8.95 10.02 -21.96
N ALA A 680 -9.06 11.13 -22.71
CA ALA A 680 -7.94 11.63 -23.49
C ALA A 680 -6.83 12.19 -22.60
N ARG A 681 -7.18 12.99 -21.58
CA ARG A 681 -6.22 13.52 -20.61
C ARG A 681 -5.53 12.42 -19.80
N GLU A 682 -6.27 11.40 -19.38
CA GLU A 682 -5.67 10.26 -18.66
C GLU A 682 -4.67 9.50 -19.55
N PHE A 683 -4.98 9.32 -20.84
CA PHE A 683 -4.01 8.75 -21.78
C PHE A 683 -2.75 9.62 -21.93
N ASP A 684 -2.92 10.93 -22.08
CA ASP A 684 -1.79 11.86 -22.19
C ASP A 684 -0.92 11.85 -20.91
N GLU A 685 -1.54 11.71 -19.74
CA GLU A 685 -0.86 11.60 -18.45
C GLU A 685 0.02 10.35 -18.36
N ILE A 686 -0.47 9.17 -18.78
CA ILE A 686 0.36 7.95 -18.74
C ILE A 686 1.56 8.04 -19.67
N MET A 687 1.42 8.72 -20.82
CA MET A 687 2.53 8.94 -21.74
C MET A 687 3.53 9.94 -21.17
N LEU A 688 3.05 10.98 -20.48
CA LEU A 688 3.91 11.93 -19.76
C LEU A 688 4.71 11.25 -18.65
N LYS A 689 4.08 10.38 -17.84
CA LYS A 689 4.76 9.62 -16.78
C LYS A 689 5.88 8.71 -17.29
N ALA A 690 5.71 8.15 -18.50
CA ALA A 690 6.70 7.28 -19.13
C ALA A 690 7.86 8.06 -19.80
N ARG A 691 7.70 9.37 -20.02
CA ARG A 691 8.59 10.17 -20.89
C ARG A 691 10.06 10.10 -20.50
N ALA A 692 10.38 10.24 -19.22
CA ALA A 692 11.76 10.24 -18.74
C ALA A 692 12.47 8.91 -19.04
N LEU A 693 11.75 7.78 -18.96
CA LEU A 693 12.28 6.45 -19.29
C LEU A 693 12.47 6.26 -20.78
N VAL A 694 11.50 6.73 -21.59
CA VAL A 694 11.59 6.68 -23.06
C VAL A 694 12.77 7.50 -23.57
N ASP A 695 13.01 8.69 -23.00
CA ASP A 695 14.15 9.49 -23.38
C ASP A 695 15.49 8.86 -22.92
N ALA A 696 15.54 8.29 -21.71
CA ALA A 696 16.73 7.54 -21.26
C ALA A 696 17.02 6.33 -22.17
N LEU A 697 15.97 5.69 -22.68
CA LEU A 697 16.08 4.61 -23.66
C LEU A 697 16.63 5.11 -24.99
N ALA A 698 16.11 6.22 -25.50
CA ALA A 698 16.60 6.83 -26.74
C ALA A 698 18.07 7.28 -26.64
N GLU A 699 18.50 7.78 -25.48
CA GLU A 699 19.90 8.16 -25.22
C GLU A 699 20.85 6.96 -25.28
N THR A 700 20.39 5.78 -24.87
CA THR A 700 21.26 4.60 -24.65
C THR A 700 21.08 3.49 -25.66
N ALA A 701 20.01 3.51 -26.46
CA ALA A 701 19.78 2.55 -27.53
C ALA A 701 20.63 2.81 -28.78
N GLY A 702 21.23 4.01 -28.92
CA GLY A 702 22.07 4.39 -30.07
C GLY A 702 23.56 4.03 -29.93
N ASP A 703 23.99 3.57 -28.75
CA ASP A 703 25.40 3.24 -28.45
C ASP A 703 25.71 1.73 -28.57
N ALA A 704 24.84 0.95 -29.23
CA ALA A 704 24.93 -0.52 -29.36
C ALA A 704 25.47 -0.98 -30.73
#